data_AF-A0A2B4S5X7-F1
#
_entry.id   AF-A0A2B4S5X7-F1
#
_cell.length_a   1.000
_cell.length_b   1.000
_cell.length_c   1.000
_cell.angle_alpha   90.00
_cell.angle_beta   90.00
_cell.angle_gamma   90.00
#
_symmetry.space_group_name_H-M   'P 1'
#
loop_
_entity.id
_entity.type
_entity.pdbx_description
1 polymer ?
#
loop_
_entity_poly.entity_id
_entity_poly.type
_entity_poly.pdbx_seq_one_letter_code
_entity_poly.pdbx_strand_id
1 'polypeptide(L)'
;MASRVTRVGFTIHCFSVFASHKAVKLNAKIMDSGVSRIQMWREQKKKERQEKRRAHYEKNREKIIEKVVEARKKSREAKSGQRRNVPIKDATKKRRRERNQQKTGSKNKGKLEEQRKMARERSKRYRQKKKDQNAQVQAEATPIDVTGTPFPNRMAKKRAIGRTKKSLPDTPEKKAEIMAAISESPRTRKVLEKRGLMKTPEEEKEVNALKALASDLTQGLKAVKNDKSNKGRAALVAAKSLSFGQNVKKSRSQKTLSKLIALDRRSIKSGIEKREMILKGEESSWLATKRKTRRDAVTEETKELVYDYWKMVASRPTGNKKDLIRKRVGVKTWVEHPKHVLEKTQTEAYVEFASMHPEIKISQRKFENLKPYFVRGARERDRQTCMCRQHVELQIVFKDCMKFRKRVIDESREANQAATEVYNSVGNIIAQTLCPKPEDQDYHKLKCLKRECKDCGVHNLVLLPEEKGVGNHEVKWKRYDYVSTGKLTTDGKDMKKIALVEKCTGPKELFDYFIQLLGQFPYHSFLAKWQREQLDSLLENLPLDQAVCIHDYSEGYACRFQDEIQSQYFDVNKVSLHVTILYRHSSAEVDGIQSTEEEPAICKEHLFVISDDVTQDHDSVLHIQKLISNHLEESNCTIKKMHEFTDGCAGQYKSRHCYGDLSCSLATLGYTVQRNYFATSHAKGEQDAAGSHVKQKATSAVLSRKATLSNAKDLCNFLKENFSEPAASSFPARQKSVQLKRRIFFYLPSTGELSVARNRDGGRFCTVKGIRQLHSVRTCSEQLKVYTRERSCYCHGCIVEDFDSCENKEWVGNWKEIVLSREPSGVMTRTTEDASTIEHSVQVADLATKESTVAVAAEDDSHYDYYLLKVTSNGVISLQENFEDPYSGSIYSKGEAVLLGNFFLRENIIDRTYKLDDKVAGVFPGTVRYICGPLVSKRRRARPIYQVPLDEHEQILASL
;
A
#
# COMPACT_ATOMS: atom_id res chain seq x y z
N MET A 1 50.45 32.35 16.98
CA MET A 1 51.18 33.60 17.35
C MET A 1 50.16 34.70 17.61
N ALA A 2 50.54 35.77 18.32
CA ALA A 2 49.68 36.87 18.83
C ALA A 2 48.56 36.40 19.80
N SER A 3 48.49 36.67 21.12
CA SER A 3 49.11 37.60 22.09
C SER A 3 48.25 38.79 22.54
N ARG A 4 48.12 38.94 23.88
CA ARG A 4 47.66 40.11 24.68
C ARG A 4 46.24 40.63 24.38
N VAL A 5 45.25 40.63 25.29
CA VAL A 5 45.20 40.67 26.78
C VAL A 5 45.80 41.94 27.40
N THR A 6 44.93 42.85 27.87
CA THR A 6 45.03 43.71 29.09
C THR A 6 43.82 44.67 29.14
N ARG A 7 43.27 45.14 30.28
CA ARG A 7 43.29 44.75 31.73
C ARG A 7 42.17 45.58 32.43
N VAL A 8 41.45 45.09 33.45
CA VAL A 8 41.52 45.33 34.93
C VAL A 8 40.06 45.09 35.39
N GLY A 9 39.62 44.52 36.53
CA GLY A 9 40.14 44.10 37.85
C GLY A 9 39.00 44.43 38.86
N PHE A 10 38.70 43.77 39.99
CA PHE A 10 39.30 42.74 40.87
C PHE A 10 38.29 41.54 40.96
N THR A 11 38.40 40.39 41.66
CA THR A 11 39.18 39.84 42.81
C THR A 11 38.74 40.36 44.21
N ILE A 12 38.84 39.64 45.36
CA ILE A 12 39.42 38.32 45.67
C ILE A 12 38.78 37.65 46.93
N HIS A 13 38.82 36.29 47.02
CA HIS A 13 38.70 35.43 48.25
C HIS A 13 37.42 35.49 49.14
N CYS A 14 37.06 34.50 49.99
CA CYS A 14 37.56 33.15 50.36
C CYS A 14 36.39 32.32 51.01
N PHE A 15 36.40 31.00 51.26
CA PHE A 15 37.29 29.89 50.86
C PHE A 15 36.49 28.55 50.70
N SER A 16 36.81 27.49 51.46
CA SER A 16 36.19 26.15 51.42
C SER A 16 36.23 25.44 52.79
N VAL A 17 35.45 24.36 52.99
CA VAL A 17 35.74 23.22 53.90
C VAL A 17 34.77 22.04 53.67
N PHE A 18 35.33 20.85 53.43
CA PHE A 18 34.82 19.47 53.58
C PHE A 18 33.47 18.99 52.99
N ALA A 19 33.48 17.70 52.61
CA ALA A 19 32.31 16.94 52.18
C ALA A 19 32.30 15.53 52.79
N SER A 20 31.13 15.05 53.24
CA SER A 20 30.84 13.60 53.30
C SER A 20 29.40 13.24 53.67
N HIS A 21 28.95 12.11 53.13
CA HIS A 21 28.02 11.15 53.74
C HIS A 21 26.67 11.65 54.28
N LYS A 22 25.69 11.78 53.37
CA LYS A 22 24.36 11.19 53.59
C LYS A 22 23.62 10.84 52.29
N ALA A 23 23.90 9.65 51.79
CA ALA A 23 23.03 8.98 50.82
C ALA A 23 21.76 8.42 51.51
N VAL A 24 20.80 7.95 50.71
CA VAL A 24 19.67 7.08 51.13
C VAL A 24 18.73 7.66 52.21
N LYS A 25 17.72 8.44 51.77
CA LYS A 25 16.29 8.32 52.18
C LYS A 25 15.40 9.45 51.61
N LEU A 26 15.07 9.39 50.31
CA LEU A 26 13.72 9.77 49.82
C LEU A 26 13.36 9.31 48.38
N ASN A 27 14.30 8.77 47.58
CA ASN A 27 14.00 8.16 46.26
C ASN A 27 13.30 6.78 46.37
N ALA A 28 12.33 6.62 47.28
CA ALA A 28 11.68 5.33 47.58
C ALA A 28 10.21 5.46 48.01
N LYS A 29 9.43 6.29 47.32
CA LYS A 29 7.96 6.18 47.18
C LYS A 29 7.48 7.11 46.06
N ILE A 30 6.33 6.77 45.44
CA ILE A 30 5.79 7.44 44.23
C ILE A 30 6.66 7.27 42.97
N MET A 31 7.17 6.05 42.75
CA MET A 31 7.20 5.46 41.41
C MET A 31 5.98 4.54 41.27
N ASP A 32 4.79 5.13 41.21
CA ASP A 32 3.56 4.46 40.80
C ASP A 32 2.57 5.50 40.22
N SER A 33 1.62 5.05 39.40
CA SER A 33 0.72 5.81 38.54
C SER A 33 1.42 6.65 37.45
N GLY A 34 1.52 6.08 36.24
CA GLY A 34 2.12 6.69 35.05
C GLY A 34 1.32 7.85 34.43
N VAL A 35 0.97 8.87 35.22
CA VAL A 35 0.19 10.03 34.74
C VAL A 35 1.12 11.12 34.20
N SER A 36 1.09 11.31 32.88
CA SER A 36 2.02 12.20 32.16
C SER A 36 2.09 13.64 32.71
N ARG A 37 3.30 14.23 32.69
CA ARG A 37 3.57 15.68 32.89
C ARG A 37 2.59 16.60 32.13
N ILE A 38 2.12 16.16 30.96
CA ILE A 38 1.14 16.87 30.13
C ILE A 38 -0.21 17.04 30.85
N GLN A 39 -0.61 16.09 31.68
CA GLN A 39 -1.89 16.11 32.41
C GLN A 39 -1.89 17.18 33.50
N MET A 40 -0.83 17.27 34.33
CA MET A 40 -0.67 18.35 35.30
C MET A 40 -0.65 19.74 34.62
N TRP A 41 0.05 19.90 33.50
CA TRP A 41 0.05 21.16 32.73
C TRP A 41 -1.35 21.50 32.18
N ARG A 42 -2.10 20.49 31.70
CA ARG A 42 -3.50 20.66 31.27
C ARG A 42 -4.40 21.08 32.42
N GLU A 43 -4.22 20.55 33.64
CA GLU A 43 -4.99 20.93 34.82
C GLU A 43 -4.64 22.33 35.33
N GLN A 44 -3.36 22.70 35.33
CA GLN A 44 -2.93 24.06 35.67
C GLN A 44 -3.52 25.08 34.67
N LYS A 45 -3.50 24.77 33.37
CA LYS A 45 -4.19 25.56 32.34
C LYS A 45 -5.72 25.52 32.46
N LYS A 46 -6.31 24.46 33.02
CA LYS A 46 -7.76 24.34 33.30
C LYS A 46 -8.17 25.27 34.45
N LYS A 47 -7.38 25.33 35.53
CA LYS A 47 -7.55 26.28 36.65
C LYS A 47 -7.41 27.73 36.18
N GLU A 48 -6.31 28.08 35.49
CA GLU A 48 -6.14 29.42 34.88
C GLU A 48 -7.33 29.85 34.01
N ARG A 49 -7.85 28.93 33.18
CA ARG A 49 -9.01 29.19 32.32
C ARG A 49 -10.32 29.30 33.09
N GLN A 50 -10.47 28.62 34.23
CA GLN A 50 -11.62 28.78 35.11
C GLN A 50 -11.59 30.12 35.83
N GLU A 51 -10.45 30.57 36.35
CA GLU A 51 -10.30 31.89 37.00
C GLU A 51 -10.49 33.04 36.00
N LYS A 52 -9.82 32.98 34.85
CA LYS A 52 -10.00 33.98 33.77
C LYS A 52 -11.43 34.00 33.24
N ARG A 53 -12.17 32.87 33.29
CA ARG A 53 -13.62 32.86 33.04
C ARG A 53 -14.44 33.46 34.18
N ARG A 54 -14.12 33.16 35.45
CA ARG A 54 -14.85 33.68 36.64
C ARG A 54 -14.76 35.21 36.68
N ALA A 55 -13.54 35.76 36.62
CA ALA A 55 -13.29 37.20 36.54
C ALA A 55 -13.93 37.87 35.32
N HIS A 56 -13.94 37.21 34.14
CA HIS A 56 -14.65 37.72 32.96
C HIS A 56 -16.18 37.75 33.17
N TYR A 57 -16.75 36.73 33.84
CA TYR A 57 -18.18 36.65 34.13
C TYR A 57 -18.62 37.70 35.14
N GLU A 58 -17.83 37.94 36.20
CA GLU A 58 -18.10 39.01 37.17
C GLU A 58 -18.02 40.38 36.49
N LYS A 59 -16.91 40.67 35.79
CA LYS A 59 -16.68 41.97 35.10
C LYS A 59 -17.63 42.24 33.92
N ASN A 60 -18.48 41.28 33.53
CA ASN A 60 -19.52 41.44 32.51
C ASN A 60 -20.92 41.01 32.96
N ARG A 61 -21.15 40.73 34.26
CA ARG A 61 -22.37 40.12 34.79
C ARG A 61 -23.64 40.86 34.34
N GLU A 62 -23.62 42.19 34.47
CA GLU A 62 -24.71 43.09 34.09
C GLU A 62 -24.99 43.05 32.58
N LYS A 63 -23.95 43.16 31.74
CA LYS A 63 -24.07 43.10 30.26
C LYS A 63 -24.56 41.75 29.74
N ILE A 64 -24.37 40.67 30.51
CA ILE A 64 -24.92 39.35 30.20
C ILE A 64 -26.41 39.30 30.58
N ILE A 65 -26.78 39.82 31.75
CA ILE A 65 -28.19 39.97 32.17
C ILE A 65 -28.97 40.83 31.17
N GLU A 66 -28.40 41.97 30.75
CA GLU A 66 -28.98 42.88 29.76
C GLU A 66 -29.28 42.17 28.43
N LYS A 67 -28.32 41.40 27.91
CA LYS A 67 -28.50 40.57 26.70
C LYS A 67 -29.57 39.49 26.86
N VAL A 68 -29.70 38.88 28.04
CA VAL A 68 -30.76 37.88 28.31
C VAL A 68 -32.14 38.55 28.37
N VAL A 69 -32.25 39.75 28.93
CA VAL A 69 -33.48 40.57 28.90
C VAL A 69 -33.83 40.96 27.47
N GLU A 70 -32.87 41.42 26.67
CA GLU A 70 -33.09 41.80 25.26
C GLU A 70 -33.44 40.59 24.38
N ALA A 71 -32.84 39.41 24.64
CA ALA A 71 -33.20 38.16 23.97
C ALA A 71 -34.62 37.70 24.33
N ARG A 72 -35.03 37.82 25.60
CA ARG A 72 -36.44 37.57 26.02
C ARG A 72 -37.40 38.56 25.36
N LYS A 73 -36.98 39.81 25.13
CA LYS A 73 -37.75 40.82 24.39
C LYS A 73 -37.97 40.42 22.92
N LYS A 74 -36.88 40.07 22.21
CA LYS A 74 -36.91 39.57 20.82
C LYS A 74 -37.69 38.25 20.68
N SER A 75 -37.67 37.38 21.70
CA SER A 75 -38.49 36.16 21.73
C SER A 75 -40.00 36.45 21.85
N ARG A 76 -40.40 37.49 22.59
CA ARG A 76 -41.80 37.96 22.63
C ARG A 76 -42.22 38.57 21.30
N GLU A 77 -41.35 39.35 20.67
CA GLU A 77 -41.57 39.95 19.34
C GLU A 77 -41.69 38.88 18.23
N ALA A 78 -40.86 37.83 18.28
CA ALA A 78 -40.96 36.71 17.34
C ALA A 78 -42.32 35.98 17.43
N LYS A 79 -42.88 35.85 18.62
CA LYS A 79 -44.19 35.18 18.83
C LYS A 79 -45.40 35.99 18.35
N SER A 80 -45.26 37.25 17.93
CA SER A 80 -46.33 37.97 17.22
C SER A 80 -46.32 37.78 15.70
N GLY A 81 -45.32 37.08 15.13
CA GLY A 81 -45.16 36.93 13.68
C GLY A 81 -45.94 35.79 13.02
N GLN A 82 -46.47 34.81 13.79
CA GLN A 82 -47.17 33.64 13.24
C GLN A 82 -48.65 33.61 13.62
N ARG A 83 -49.50 34.08 12.70
CA ARG A 83 -50.95 33.79 12.65
C ARG A 83 -51.47 33.75 11.21
N ARG A 84 -51.37 32.59 10.56
CA ARG A 84 -52.31 32.13 9.52
C ARG A 84 -52.47 30.60 9.66
N ASN A 85 -53.71 30.16 9.48
CA ASN A 85 -54.22 28.78 9.43
C ASN A 85 -53.95 27.88 10.66
N VAL A 86 -55.01 27.62 11.42
CA VAL A 86 -55.13 26.58 12.47
C VAL A 86 -56.53 25.94 12.32
N PRO A 87 -56.72 24.62 12.49
CA PRO A 87 -58.01 23.97 12.22
C PRO A 87 -59.18 24.38 13.14
N ILE A 88 -60.39 24.02 12.69
CA ILE A 88 -61.68 24.58 13.15
C ILE A 88 -61.99 24.36 14.65
N LYS A 89 -61.44 23.32 15.29
CA LYS A 89 -61.72 23.00 16.71
C LYS A 89 -61.19 24.03 17.74
N ASP A 90 -60.39 25.02 17.34
CA ASP A 90 -59.85 26.06 18.25
C ASP A 90 -60.71 27.36 18.31
N ALA A 91 -61.76 27.47 17.49
CA ALA A 91 -62.51 28.72 17.29
C ALA A 91 -63.27 29.21 18.54
N THR A 92 -63.88 28.31 19.32
CA THR A 92 -64.62 28.63 20.55
C THR A 92 -63.69 29.12 21.67
N LYS A 93 -62.52 28.48 21.82
CA LYS A 93 -61.49 28.84 22.81
C LYS A 93 -60.89 30.22 22.55
N LYS A 94 -60.80 30.62 21.26
CA LYS A 94 -60.42 31.97 20.82
C LYS A 94 -61.48 33.03 21.19
N ARG A 95 -62.76 32.83 20.84
CA ARG A 95 -63.86 33.77 21.17
C ARG A 95 -63.96 34.07 22.68
N ARG A 96 -63.77 33.05 23.56
CA ARG A 96 -63.80 33.25 25.02
C ARG A 96 -62.63 34.12 25.54
N ARG A 97 -61.46 34.08 24.88
CA ARG A 97 -60.33 34.98 25.19
C ARG A 97 -60.56 36.42 24.70
N GLU A 98 -61.13 36.59 23.51
CA GLU A 98 -61.39 37.90 22.92
C GLU A 98 -62.44 38.70 23.74
N ARG A 99 -63.51 38.05 24.20
CA ARG A 99 -64.53 38.67 25.08
C ARG A 99 -63.95 39.12 26.44
N ASN A 100 -62.99 38.38 26.99
CA ASN A 100 -62.27 38.79 28.21
C ASN A 100 -61.29 39.95 27.94
N GLN A 101 -60.57 39.94 26.81
CA GLN A 101 -59.67 41.04 26.43
C GLN A 101 -60.41 42.37 26.26
N GLN A 102 -61.62 42.37 25.67
CA GLN A 102 -62.47 43.56 25.59
C GLN A 102 -62.87 44.09 26.97
N LYS A 103 -63.28 43.22 27.92
CA LYS A 103 -63.58 43.63 29.30
C LYS A 103 -62.37 44.26 30.02
N THR A 104 -61.16 43.75 29.82
CA THR A 104 -59.94 44.38 30.37
C THR A 104 -59.56 45.68 29.65
N GLY A 105 -59.79 45.78 28.33
CA GLY A 105 -59.51 46.97 27.54
C GLY A 105 -60.34 48.17 27.99
N SER A 106 -61.63 47.98 28.26
CA SER A 106 -62.51 49.03 28.78
C SER A 106 -62.05 49.54 30.16
N LYS A 107 -61.79 48.64 31.12
CA LYS A 107 -61.28 49.03 32.46
C LYS A 107 -59.96 49.80 32.42
N ASN A 108 -59.05 49.48 31.50
CA ASN A 108 -57.81 50.22 31.34
C ASN A 108 -57.99 51.60 30.66
N LYS A 109 -59.01 51.76 29.82
CA LYS A 109 -59.31 53.05 29.16
C LYS A 109 -59.77 54.09 30.19
N GLY A 110 -60.67 53.71 31.09
CA GLY A 110 -61.13 54.56 32.21
C GLY A 110 -59.99 54.99 33.14
N LYS A 111 -59.15 54.05 33.60
CA LYS A 111 -57.99 54.40 34.47
C LYS A 111 -56.99 55.35 33.80
N LEU A 112 -56.80 55.25 32.48
CA LEU A 112 -55.95 56.18 31.74
C LEU A 112 -56.57 57.58 31.64
N GLU A 113 -57.90 57.68 31.57
CA GLU A 113 -58.66 58.93 31.57
C GLU A 113 -58.61 59.62 32.95
N GLU A 114 -58.77 58.87 34.04
CA GLU A 114 -58.58 59.37 35.41
C GLU A 114 -57.16 59.88 35.65
N GLN A 115 -56.14 59.12 35.23
CA GLN A 115 -54.74 59.57 35.31
C GLN A 115 -54.50 60.86 34.51
N ARG A 116 -55.16 61.02 33.34
CA ARG A 116 -55.13 62.27 32.56
C ARG A 116 -55.86 63.41 33.27
N LYS A 117 -56.98 63.14 33.96
CA LYS A 117 -57.72 64.12 34.78
C LYS A 117 -56.86 64.60 35.96
N MET A 118 -56.24 63.68 36.71
CA MET A 118 -55.30 64.01 37.78
C MET A 118 -54.05 64.73 37.30
N ALA A 119 -53.50 64.39 36.12
CA ALA A 119 -52.37 65.12 35.53
C ALA A 119 -52.75 66.56 35.13
N ARG A 120 -53.96 66.76 34.59
CA ARG A 120 -54.51 68.10 34.30
C ARG A 120 -54.68 68.91 35.59
N GLU A 121 -55.16 68.29 36.68
CA GLU A 121 -55.24 68.95 37.99
C GLU A 121 -53.87 69.28 38.58
N ARG A 122 -52.89 68.35 38.59
CA ARG A 122 -51.52 68.67 39.00
C ARG A 122 -50.95 69.84 38.20
N SER A 123 -51.23 69.92 36.90
CA SER A 123 -50.81 71.05 36.05
C SER A 123 -51.55 72.35 36.38
N LYS A 124 -52.83 72.31 36.80
CA LYS A 124 -53.55 73.48 37.35
C LYS A 124 -52.94 73.92 38.69
N ARG A 125 -52.83 73.02 39.67
CA ARG A 125 -52.30 73.30 41.01
C ARG A 125 -50.85 73.83 40.96
N TYR A 126 -50.00 73.32 40.07
CA TYR A 126 -48.65 73.86 39.83
C TYR A 126 -48.66 75.26 39.19
N ARG A 127 -49.58 75.54 38.25
CA ARG A 127 -49.74 76.90 37.70
C ARG A 127 -50.26 77.89 38.72
N GLN A 128 -51.14 77.45 39.62
CA GLN A 128 -51.61 78.26 40.75
C GLN A 128 -50.42 78.55 41.68
N LYS A 129 -49.75 77.52 42.22
CA LYS A 129 -48.57 77.70 43.07
C LYS A 129 -47.49 78.59 42.46
N LYS A 130 -47.30 78.55 41.14
CA LYS A 130 -46.36 79.44 40.44
C LYS A 130 -46.90 80.85 40.20
N LYS A 131 -48.22 81.06 40.08
CA LYS A 131 -48.84 82.39 40.15
C LYS A 131 -48.63 82.99 41.54
N ASP A 132 -48.89 82.19 42.57
CA ASP A 132 -48.79 82.59 43.99
C ASP A 132 -47.33 82.92 44.35
N GLN A 133 -46.37 82.07 43.97
CA GLN A 133 -44.93 82.37 44.11
C GLN A 133 -44.48 83.59 43.29
N ASN A 134 -45.00 83.80 42.08
CA ASN A 134 -44.67 84.99 41.29
C ASN A 134 -45.27 86.29 41.87
N ALA A 135 -46.31 86.22 42.71
CA ALA A 135 -46.87 87.36 43.43
C ALA A 135 -46.05 87.72 44.69
N GLN A 136 -45.18 86.82 45.15
CA GLN A 136 -44.39 86.97 46.38
C GLN A 136 -42.92 87.35 46.11
N VAL A 137 -42.56 87.62 44.85
CA VAL A 137 -41.20 88.01 44.40
C VAL A 137 -41.27 89.28 43.53
N GLN A 138 -42.11 90.23 43.95
CA GLN A 138 -42.07 91.64 43.51
C GLN A 138 -41.81 92.56 44.71
N ALA A 139 -40.77 92.21 45.47
CA ALA A 139 -40.09 93.10 46.40
C ALA A 139 -38.58 92.96 46.16
N GLU A 140 -37.90 94.11 46.11
CA GLU A 140 -36.44 94.29 46.06
C GLU A 140 -35.70 93.81 44.79
N ALA A 141 -34.62 94.53 44.45
CA ALA A 141 -33.78 94.38 43.25
C ALA A 141 -32.37 93.89 43.65
N THR A 142 -31.44 93.48 42.78
CA THR A 142 -30.73 94.24 41.72
C THR A 142 -30.04 93.30 40.69
N PRO A 143 -29.44 93.80 39.58
CA PRO A 143 -29.10 92.95 38.41
C PRO A 143 -27.70 92.29 38.41
N ILE A 144 -27.49 91.35 37.48
CA ILE A 144 -26.25 90.59 37.23
C ILE A 144 -25.83 90.74 35.75
N ASP A 145 -24.53 90.73 35.48
CA ASP A 145 -23.88 91.03 34.19
C ASP A 145 -23.94 89.87 33.15
N VAL A 146 -23.51 90.15 31.90
CA VAL A 146 -24.03 89.51 30.68
C VAL A 146 -22.99 88.73 29.87
N THR A 147 -23.17 87.40 29.78
CA THR A 147 -22.62 86.58 28.67
C THR A 147 -23.76 86.14 27.74
N GLY A 148 -24.14 87.05 26.83
CA GLY A 148 -25.46 87.06 26.21
C GLY A 148 -25.73 86.00 25.14
N THR A 149 -26.86 85.30 25.26
CA THR A 149 -27.58 84.83 24.06
C THR A 149 -28.13 86.05 23.28
N PRO A 150 -28.11 86.09 21.93
CA PRO A 150 -28.46 87.29 21.15
C PRO A 150 -29.90 87.83 21.29
N PHE A 151 -30.73 87.21 22.12
CA PHE A 151 -32.03 87.72 22.53
C PHE A 151 -32.15 87.48 24.04
N PRO A 152 -32.52 88.48 24.86
CA PRO A 152 -32.43 88.38 26.32
C PRO A 152 -33.36 87.31 26.94
N ASN A 153 -34.32 86.77 26.19
CA ASN A 153 -35.06 85.56 26.57
C ASN A 153 -35.73 84.87 25.36
N ARG A 154 -36.24 83.65 25.60
CA ARG A 154 -36.95 82.84 24.59
C ARG A 154 -38.17 83.55 23.99
N MET A 155 -38.87 84.40 24.74
CA MET A 155 -40.03 85.13 24.25
C MET A 155 -39.63 86.31 23.35
N ALA A 156 -38.53 87.00 23.65
CA ALA A 156 -37.92 87.99 22.75
C ALA A 156 -37.52 87.34 21.42
N LYS A 157 -36.82 86.19 21.44
CA LYS A 157 -36.50 85.44 20.22
C LYS A 157 -37.76 85.00 19.44
N LYS A 158 -38.82 84.56 20.13
CA LYS A 158 -40.09 84.19 19.47
C LYS A 158 -40.81 85.40 18.88
N ARG A 159 -40.83 86.55 19.56
CA ARG A 159 -41.41 87.82 19.07
C ARG A 159 -40.63 88.35 17.86
N ALA A 160 -39.29 88.32 17.91
CA ALA A 160 -38.43 88.71 16.79
C ALA A 160 -38.69 87.84 15.55
N ILE A 161 -38.59 86.51 15.67
CA ILE A 161 -38.91 85.58 14.58
C ILE A 161 -40.36 85.77 14.08
N GLY A 162 -41.31 86.08 14.96
CA GLY A 162 -42.69 86.40 14.59
C GLY A 162 -42.84 87.67 13.76
N ARG A 163 -42.08 88.73 14.07
CA ARG A 163 -42.01 89.97 13.27
C ARG A 163 -41.32 89.70 11.92
N THR A 164 -40.12 89.12 11.93
CA THR A 164 -39.36 88.82 10.70
C THR A 164 -40.12 87.87 9.76
N LYS A 165 -40.93 86.94 10.28
CA LYS A 165 -41.79 86.09 9.44
C LYS A 165 -42.92 86.83 8.72
N LYS A 166 -43.43 87.95 9.29
CA LYS A 166 -44.43 88.81 8.65
C LYS A 166 -43.83 89.75 7.60
N SER A 167 -42.55 90.08 7.72
CA SER A 167 -41.82 90.95 6.78
C SER A 167 -41.05 90.17 5.71
N LEU A 168 -41.42 88.91 5.46
CA LEU A 168 -40.83 88.03 4.44
C LEU A 168 -41.96 87.51 3.54
N PRO A 169 -41.77 87.43 2.21
CA PRO A 169 -42.78 86.93 1.27
C PRO A 169 -43.35 85.58 1.69
N ASP A 170 -44.65 85.35 1.50
CA ASP A 170 -45.28 84.07 1.84
C ASP A 170 -44.93 82.95 0.86
N THR A 171 -44.55 83.26 -0.39
CA THR A 171 -44.08 82.25 -1.35
C THR A 171 -42.72 81.67 -0.94
N PRO A 172 -42.56 80.32 -0.90
CA PRO A 172 -41.32 79.69 -0.44
C PRO A 172 -40.07 80.08 -1.23
N GLU A 173 -40.18 80.33 -2.54
CA GLU A 173 -39.07 80.60 -3.45
C GLU A 173 -38.46 81.97 -3.15
N LYS A 174 -39.27 83.05 -3.21
CA LYS A 174 -38.83 84.42 -2.88
C LYS A 174 -38.34 84.52 -1.43
N LYS A 175 -38.91 83.73 -0.52
CA LYS A 175 -38.49 83.63 0.88
C LYS A 175 -37.12 82.93 1.03
N ALA A 176 -36.83 81.93 0.19
CA ALA A 176 -35.54 81.24 0.16
C ALA A 176 -34.45 82.10 -0.49
N GLU A 177 -34.78 82.82 -1.57
CA GLU A 177 -33.91 83.76 -2.29
C GLU A 177 -33.42 84.90 -1.39
N ILE A 178 -34.34 85.57 -0.68
CA ILE A 178 -33.99 86.59 0.33
C ILE A 178 -33.14 85.99 1.47
N MET A 179 -33.43 84.76 1.90
CA MET A 179 -32.61 84.06 2.91
C MET A 179 -31.21 83.71 2.40
N ALA A 180 -31.06 83.36 1.12
CA ALA A 180 -29.77 83.09 0.49
C ALA A 180 -28.90 84.36 0.50
N ALA A 181 -29.40 85.47 -0.03
CA ALA A 181 -28.69 86.75 -0.04
C ALA A 181 -28.30 87.24 1.38
N ILE A 182 -29.19 87.08 2.37
CA ILE A 182 -28.88 87.39 3.78
C ILE A 182 -27.78 86.46 4.34
N SER A 183 -27.77 85.18 3.94
CA SER A 183 -26.79 84.19 4.40
C SER A 183 -25.41 84.35 3.75
N GLU A 184 -25.35 84.89 2.53
CA GLU A 184 -24.13 85.13 1.77
C GLU A 184 -23.35 86.37 2.23
N SER A 185 -24.02 87.32 2.90
CA SER A 185 -23.38 88.47 3.55
C SER A 185 -22.20 88.00 4.43
N PRO A 186 -20.95 88.49 4.21
CA PRO A 186 -19.75 87.89 4.82
C PRO A 186 -19.77 87.79 6.35
N ARG A 187 -20.37 88.77 7.04
CA ARG A 187 -20.52 88.76 8.51
C ARG A 187 -21.53 87.70 8.97
N THR A 188 -22.64 87.54 8.25
CA THR A 188 -23.65 86.50 8.51
C THR A 188 -23.08 85.12 8.19
N ARG A 189 -22.46 84.96 7.02
CA ARG A 189 -21.84 83.72 6.54
C ARG A 189 -20.86 83.15 7.55
N LYS A 190 -19.87 83.93 8.00
CA LYS A 190 -18.86 83.52 8.98
C LYS A 190 -19.46 83.11 10.33
N VAL A 191 -20.62 83.66 10.71
CA VAL A 191 -21.37 83.28 11.93
C VAL A 191 -22.24 82.02 11.72
N LEU A 192 -22.73 81.77 10.50
CA LEU A 192 -23.45 80.54 10.15
C LEU A 192 -22.48 79.35 10.02
N GLU A 193 -21.32 79.55 9.41
CA GLU A 193 -20.22 78.57 9.32
C GLU A 193 -19.69 78.22 10.71
N LYS A 194 -19.36 79.22 11.56
CA LYS A 194 -18.98 78.98 12.97
C LYS A 194 -20.09 78.33 13.82
N ARG A 195 -21.32 78.22 13.31
CA ARG A 195 -22.45 77.50 13.94
C ARG A 195 -22.81 76.18 13.25
N GLY A 196 -22.06 75.76 12.22
CA GLY A 196 -22.34 74.53 11.46
C GLY A 196 -23.66 74.56 10.69
N LEU A 197 -24.14 75.74 10.31
CA LEU A 197 -25.40 75.95 9.58
C LEU A 197 -25.20 76.17 8.08
N MET A 198 -24.00 76.60 7.67
CA MET A 198 -23.52 76.54 6.30
C MET A 198 -22.14 75.88 6.28
N LYS A 199 -21.77 75.28 5.16
CA LYS A 199 -20.45 74.69 4.97
C LYS A 199 -19.40 75.74 4.64
N THR A 200 -18.15 75.48 5.03
CA THR A 200 -17.01 76.21 4.46
C THR A 200 -16.70 75.71 3.03
N PRO A 201 -15.98 76.50 2.19
CA PRO A 201 -15.52 76.05 0.88
C PRO A 201 -14.63 74.79 0.92
N GLU A 202 -13.92 74.58 2.02
CA GLU A 202 -13.08 73.41 2.28
C GLU A 202 -13.95 72.17 2.52
N GLU A 203 -14.96 72.26 3.40
CA GLU A 203 -15.93 71.18 3.63
C GLU A 203 -16.71 70.82 2.36
N GLU A 204 -16.99 71.80 1.47
CA GLU A 204 -17.59 71.54 0.17
C GLU A 204 -16.65 70.76 -0.76
N LYS A 205 -15.36 71.15 -0.83
CA LYS A 205 -14.31 70.43 -1.57
C LYS A 205 -14.13 69.01 -1.04
N GLU A 206 -14.05 68.82 0.27
CA GLU A 206 -13.98 67.50 0.90
C GLU A 206 -15.21 66.64 0.56
N VAL A 207 -16.43 67.19 0.69
CA VAL A 207 -17.66 66.48 0.34
C VAL A 207 -17.68 66.09 -1.14
N ASN A 208 -17.12 66.91 -2.03
CA ASN A 208 -17.04 66.59 -3.46
C ASN A 208 -15.95 65.53 -3.76
N ALA A 209 -14.79 65.59 -3.11
CA ALA A 209 -13.78 64.53 -3.19
C ALA A 209 -14.30 63.18 -2.66
N LEU A 210 -15.05 63.19 -1.56
CA LEU A 210 -15.69 61.99 -1.00
C LEU A 210 -16.82 61.43 -1.89
N LYS A 211 -17.53 62.27 -2.65
CA LYS A 211 -18.47 61.80 -3.70
C LYS A 211 -17.73 61.13 -4.86
N ALA A 212 -16.64 61.73 -5.35
CA ALA A 212 -15.84 61.18 -6.44
C ALA A 212 -15.28 59.80 -6.07
N LEU A 213 -14.57 59.71 -4.95
CA LEU A 213 -14.03 58.45 -4.40
C LEU A 213 -15.12 57.37 -4.23
N ALA A 214 -16.34 57.75 -3.83
CA ALA A 214 -17.47 56.82 -3.73
C ALA A 214 -18.00 56.38 -5.11
N SER A 215 -17.95 57.23 -6.13
CA SER A 215 -18.29 56.90 -7.51
C SER A 215 -17.31 55.90 -8.10
N ASP A 216 -16.00 56.16 -7.99
CA ASP A 216 -14.94 55.31 -8.53
C ASP A 216 -14.95 53.93 -7.85
N LEU A 217 -15.10 53.91 -6.52
CA LEU A 217 -15.30 52.69 -5.75
C LEU A 217 -16.58 51.93 -6.20
N THR A 218 -17.65 52.64 -6.57
CA THR A 218 -18.87 52.02 -7.14
C THR A 218 -18.60 51.41 -8.51
N GLN A 219 -17.83 52.08 -9.38
CA GLN A 219 -17.47 51.58 -10.70
C GLN A 219 -16.61 50.31 -10.60
N GLY A 220 -15.56 50.33 -9.77
CA GLY A 220 -14.73 49.14 -9.49
C GLY A 220 -15.53 47.99 -8.89
N LEU A 221 -16.39 48.26 -7.90
CA LEU A 221 -17.26 47.23 -7.29
C LEU A 221 -18.32 46.69 -8.25
N LYS A 222 -18.77 47.46 -9.25
CA LYS A 222 -19.64 46.98 -10.34
C LYS A 222 -18.87 46.07 -11.30
N ALA A 223 -17.68 46.48 -11.76
CA ALA A 223 -16.85 45.69 -12.66
C ALA A 223 -16.51 44.31 -12.07
N VAL A 224 -16.00 44.29 -10.84
CA VAL A 224 -15.64 43.04 -10.13
C VAL A 224 -16.86 42.19 -9.75
N LYS A 225 -18.06 42.79 -9.64
CA LYS A 225 -19.33 42.06 -9.47
C LYS A 225 -19.82 41.39 -10.77
N ASN A 226 -19.48 41.96 -11.92
CA ASN A 226 -19.85 41.43 -13.24
C ASN A 226 -18.94 40.26 -13.66
N ASP A 227 -17.68 40.23 -13.18
CA ASP A 227 -16.86 39.01 -13.21
C ASP A 227 -17.46 37.92 -12.31
N LYS A 228 -18.27 37.05 -12.92
CA LYS A 228 -18.91 35.90 -12.26
C LYS A 228 -17.93 34.75 -11.96
N SER A 229 -16.62 34.90 -12.17
CA SER A 229 -15.61 33.90 -11.83
C SER A 229 -15.42 33.74 -10.32
N ASN A 230 -14.62 32.74 -9.91
CA ASN A 230 -14.21 32.61 -8.52
C ASN A 230 -13.18 33.68 -8.10
N LYS A 231 -12.39 34.23 -9.06
CA LYS A 231 -11.46 35.32 -8.80
C LYS A 231 -12.23 36.63 -8.53
N GLY A 232 -13.17 37.00 -9.39
CA GLY A 232 -14.09 38.14 -9.18
C GLY A 232 -14.87 38.05 -7.88
N ARG A 233 -15.41 36.87 -7.52
CA ARG A 233 -16.05 36.65 -6.21
C ARG A 233 -15.10 36.91 -5.03
N ALA A 234 -13.86 36.45 -5.09
CA ALA A 234 -12.88 36.67 -4.02
C ALA A 234 -12.46 38.15 -3.94
N ALA A 235 -12.18 38.79 -5.07
CA ALA A 235 -11.88 40.22 -5.16
C ALA A 235 -13.04 41.08 -4.65
N LEU A 236 -14.30 40.73 -4.97
CA LEU A 236 -15.50 41.42 -4.48
C LEU A 236 -15.66 41.32 -2.96
N VAL A 237 -15.28 40.19 -2.35
CA VAL A 237 -15.30 39.98 -0.89
C VAL A 237 -14.15 40.75 -0.22
N ALA A 238 -12.96 40.73 -0.80
CA ALA A 238 -11.81 41.50 -0.34
C ALA A 238 -12.11 43.00 -0.38
N ALA A 239 -12.54 43.54 -1.53
CA ALA A 239 -12.88 44.96 -1.68
C ALA A 239 -13.93 45.42 -0.65
N LYS A 240 -15.02 44.68 -0.46
CA LYS A 240 -16.05 45.01 0.54
C LYS A 240 -15.54 45.01 1.99
N SER A 241 -14.59 44.14 2.33
CA SER A 241 -14.01 44.09 3.68
C SER A 241 -12.82 45.04 3.87
N LEU A 242 -12.21 45.51 2.79
CA LEU A 242 -11.24 46.61 2.79
C LEU A 242 -11.93 47.98 2.89
N SER A 243 -12.99 48.23 2.12
CA SER A 243 -13.70 49.52 2.09
C SER A 243 -14.66 49.75 3.28
N PHE A 244 -15.22 48.69 3.89
CA PHE A 244 -16.22 48.83 4.96
C PHE A 244 -15.72 48.27 6.28
N GLY A 245 -15.55 49.16 7.28
CA GLY A 245 -15.04 48.82 8.62
C GLY A 245 -15.87 49.39 9.78
N GLN A 246 -15.33 49.30 11.00
CA GLN A 246 -16.03 49.69 12.23
C GLN A 246 -16.45 51.16 12.26
N ASN A 247 -15.76 52.06 11.55
CA ASN A 247 -16.12 53.48 11.53
C ASN A 247 -17.52 53.70 10.91
N VAL A 248 -17.84 52.99 9.81
CA VAL A 248 -19.19 52.99 9.17
C VAL A 248 -20.28 52.40 10.09
N LYS A 249 -19.90 51.52 11.01
CA LYS A 249 -20.77 50.92 12.04
C LYS A 249 -21.01 51.91 13.20
N LYS A 250 -19.95 52.58 13.68
CA LYS A 250 -19.97 53.62 14.73
C LYS A 250 -20.81 54.83 14.31
N SER A 251 -20.55 55.38 13.12
CA SER A 251 -21.25 56.56 12.58
C SER A 251 -22.70 56.30 12.18
N ARG A 252 -23.16 55.04 12.21
CA ARG A 252 -24.47 54.57 11.73
C ARG A 252 -24.72 54.82 10.23
N SER A 253 -23.72 55.28 9.46
CA SER A 253 -23.85 55.73 8.06
C SER A 253 -24.20 54.63 7.04
N GLN A 254 -24.33 53.35 7.44
CA GLN A 254 -24.63 52.22 6.55
C GLN A 254 -25.76 52.46 5.54
N LYS A 255 -26.85 53.14 5.93
CA LYS A 255 -27.99 53.42 5.03
C LYS A 255 -27.65 54.50 3.99
N THR A 256 -26.89 55.51 4.38
CA THR A 256 -26.40 56.58 3.50
C THR A 256 -25.38 56.03 2.53
N LEU A 257 -24.40 55.27 3.02
CA LEU A 257 -23.35 54.64 2.22
C LEU A 257 -23.90 53.59 1.24
N SER A 258 -24.96 52.87 1.63
CA SER A 258 -25.70 51.94 0.75
C SER A 258 -26.36 52.64 -0.44
N LYS A 259 -26.86 53.88 -0.26
CA LYS A 259 -27.31 54.72 -1.38
C LYS A 259 -26.12 55.23 -2.21
N LEU A 260 -25.12 55.82 -1.53
CA LEU A 260 -23.98 56.47 -2.17
C LEU A 260 -23.17 55.53 -3.07
N ILE A 261 -22.99 54.27 -2.65
CA ILE A 261 -22.15 53.27 -3.35
C ILE A 261 -23.00 52.24 -4.14
N ALA A 262 -24.31 52.46 -4.25
CA ALA A 262 -25.27 51.57 -4.92
C ALA A 262 -25.17 50.07 -4.52
N LEU A 263 -24.69 49.79 -3.29
CA LEU A 263 -24.58 48.45 -2.72
C LEU A 263 -25.66 48.20 -1.67
N ASP A 264 -26.18 46.97 -1.63
CA ASP A 264 -27.17 46.61 -0.64
C ASP A 264 -26.59 46.61 0.80
N ARG A 265 -27.43 46.97 1.77
CA ARG A 265 -27.03 47.11 3.17
C ARG A 265 -26.54 45.79 3.79
N ARG A 266 -26.99 44.62 3.31
CA ARG A 266 -26.53 43.31 3.82
C ARG A 266 -25.12 43.02 3.32
N SER A 267 -24.79 43.38 2.08
CA SER A 267 -23.44 43.32 1.51
C SER A 267 -22.46 44.23 2.26
N ILE A 268 -22.83 45.48 2.58
CA ILE A 268 -21.99 46.37 3.41
C ILE A 268 -21.80 45.80 4.82
N LYS A 269 -22.87 45.29 5.45
CA LYS A 269 -22.78 44.62 6.75
C LYS A 269 -21.83 43.40 6.71
N SER A 270 -21.97 42.56 5.70
CA SER A 270 -21.14 41.37 5.48
C SER A 270 -19.66 41.72 5.27
N GLY A 271 -19.35 42.82 4.57
CA GLY A 271 -17.99 43.35 4.46
C GLY A 271 -17.38 43.72 5.82
N ILE A 272 -18.14 44.42 6.67
CA ILE A 272 -17.73 44.79 8.03
C ILE A 272 -17.53 43.55 8.90
N GLU A 273 -18.44 42.56 8.82
CA GLU A 273 -18.35 41.29 9.57
C GLU A 273 -17.14 40.45 9.12
N LYS A 274 -16.90 40.34 7.80
CA LYS A 274 -15.71 39.71 7.21
C LYS A 274 -14.42 40.38 7.68
N ARG A 275 -14.35 41.71 7.65
CA ARG A 275 -13.19 42.47 8.18
C ARG A 275 -12.97 42.21 9.67
N GLU A 276 -14.05 42.13 10.45
CA GLU A 276 -13.99 41.88 11.90
C GLU A 276 -13.48 40.47 12.24
N MET A 277 -13.78 39.44 11.42
CA MET A 277 -13.25 38.08 11.59
C MET A 277 -11.76 38.01 11.22
N ILE A 278 -11.35 38.56 10.07
CA ILE A 278 -9.94 38.51 9.63
C ILE A 278 -9.02 39.28 10.60
N LEU A 279 -9.43 40.46 11.08
CA LEU A 279 -8.67 41.24 12.06
C LEU A 279 -8.58 40.59 13.46
N LYS A 280 -9.32 39.50 13.72
CA LYS A 280 -9.20 38.66 14.92
C LYS A 280 -8.40 37.38 14.67
N GLY A 281 -7.97 37.11 13.44
CA GLY A 281 -7.33 35.85 13.04
C GLY A 281 -8.31 34.67 12.87
N GLU A 282 -9.63 34.90 12.88
CA GLU A 282 -10.64 33.85 12.68
C GLU A 282 -10.69 33.36 11.21
N GLU A 283 -10.17 34.17 10.27
CA GLU A 283 -9.94 33.78 8.87
C GLU A 283 -8.57 34.28 8.40
N SER A 284 -7.88 33.51 7.56
CA SER A 284 -6.47 33.70 7.22
C SER A 284 -6.18 34.76 6.14
N SER A 285 -7.18 35.22 5.38
CA SER A 285 -6.96 36.19 4.30
C SER A 285 -8.26 36.86 3.83
N TRP A 286 -8.15 38.11 3.35
CA TRP A 286 -9.21 38.84 2.65
C TRP A 286 -9.68 38.12 1.37
N LEU A 287 -8.82 37.33 0.72
CA LEU A 287 -9.15 36.53 -0.46
C LEU A 287 -9.76 35.15 -0.14
N ALA A 288 -9.79 34.74 1.14
CA ALA A 288 -10.29 33.41 1.52
C ALA A 288 -11.82 33.30 1.42
N THR A 289 -12.31 32.63 0.36
CA THR A 289 -13.75 32.36 0.17
C THR A 289 -14.09 30.89 0.42
N LYS A 290 -14.50 30.55 1.66
CA LYS A 290 -15.09 29.24 1.95
C LYS A 290 -16.49 29.15 1.34
N ARG A 291 -16.71 28.25 0.37
CA ARG A 291 -18.05 27.93 -0.15
C ARG A 291 -18.84 27.22 0.94
N LYS A 292 -20.11 27.59 1.16
CA LYS A 292 -20.98 26.83 2.05
C LYS A 292 -21.17 25.41 1.51
N THR A 293 -20.87 24.41 2.33
CA THR A 293 -21.21 23.01 2.07
C THR A 293 -22.72 22.89 1.87
N ARG A 294 -23.16 22.04 0.94
CA ARG A 294 -24.59 21.78 0.74
C ARG A 294 -25.13 20.84 1.85
N ARG A 295 -26.46 20.70 1.94
CA ARG A 295 -27.12 19.81 2.91
C ARG A 295 -27.08 18.33 2.49
N ASP A 296 -26.98 18.08 1.19
CA ASP A 296 -26.78 16.79 0.51
C ASP A 296 -25.33 16.28 0.55
N ALA A 297 -24.44 16.91 1.32
CA ALA A 297 -23.06 16.47 1.43
C ALA A 297 -22.90 15.35 2.47
N VAL A 298 -22.29 14.24 2.03
CA VAL A 298 -21.82 13.14 2.89
C VAL A 298 -21.03 13.70 4.10
N THR A 299 -21.37 13.24 5.30
CA THR A 299 -20.74 13.65 6.57
C THR A 299 -19.25 13.26 6.60
N GLU A 300 -18.46 13.88 7.48
CA GLU A 300 -17.05 13.47 7.64
C GLU A 300 -16.94 12.05 8.22
N GLU A 301 -17.80 11.70 9.19
CA GLU A 301 -17.91 10.34 9.78
C GLU A 301 -18.10 9.25 8.71
N THR A 302 -19.02 9.44 7.75
CA THR A 302 -19.19 8.51 6.63
C THR A 302 -17.97 8.45 5.71
N LYS A 303 -17.20 9.55 5.55
CA LYS A 303 -15.97 9.53 4.76
C LYS A 303 -14.84 8.79 5.47
N GLU A 304 -14.78 8.86 6.79
CA GLU A 304 -13.82 8.12 7.61
C GLU A 304 -14.13 6.62 7.55
N LEU A 305 -15.40 6.22 7.72
CA LEU A 305 -15.84 4.83 7.52
C LEU A 305 -15.51 4.31 6.11
N VAL A 306 -15.79 5.08 5.06
CA VAL A 306 -15.43 4.70 3.67
C VAL A 306 -13.91 4.63 3.47
N TYR A 307 -13.15 5.53 4.09
CA TYR A 307 -11.68 5.54 4.01
C TYR A 307 -11.08 4.30 4.68
N ASP A 308 -11.54 3.94 5.88
CA ASP A 308 -11.04 2.77 6.61
C ASP A 308 -11.50 1.46 5.98
N TYR A 309 -12.72 1.37 5.45
CA TYR A 309 -13.15 0.25 4.62
C TYR A 309 -12.25 0.07 3.37
N TRP A 310 -11.96 1.16 2.64
CA TRP A 310 -11.01 1.11 1.52
C TRP A 310 -9.61 0.65 1.95
N LYS A 311 -9.14 1.08 3.12
CA LYS A 311 -7.79 0.80 3.63
C LYS A 311 -7.63 -0.61 4.19
N MET A 312 -8.66 -1.16 4.84
CA MET A 312 -8.57 -2.39 5.65
C MET A 312 -9.32 -3.60 5.07
N VAL A 313 -10.30 -3.40 4.17
CA VAL A 313 -11.22 -4.48 3.73
C VAL A 313 -11.30 -4.62 2.20
N ALA A 314 -11.28 -3.52 1.45
CA ALA A 314 -11.26 -3.56 -0.02
C ALA A 314 -9.84 -3.58 -0.63
N SER A 315 -8.79 -3.38 0.17
CA SER A 315 -7.40 -3.41 -0.30
C SER A 315 -6.42 -3.86 0.78
N ARG A 316 -5.34 -4.54 0.36
CA ARG A 316 -4.19 -4.88 1.21
C ARG A 316 -2.99 -3.97 0.95
N PRO A 317 -2.13 -3.68 1.93
CA PRO A 317 -0.83 -3.07 1.67
C PRO A 317 0.08 -4.00 0.84
N THR A 318 1.01 -3.43 0.08
CA THR A 318 2.13 -4.17 -0.51
C THR A 318 3.25 -4.36 0.51
N GLY A 319 3.78 -5.58 0.66
CA GLY A 319 4.81 -5.90 1.65
C GLY A 319 6.18 -5.26 1.43
N ASN A 320 6.43 -4.67 0.25
CA ASN A 320 7.71 -4.02 -0.05
C ASN A 320 7.79 -2.62 0.59
N LYS A 321 8.73 -2.43 1.52
CA LYS A 321 9.02 -1.13 2.18
C LYS A 321 9.33 0.01 1.20
N LYS A 322 9.69 -0.30 -0.06
CA LYS A 322 10.00 0.68 -1.13
C LYS A 322 8.77 1.07 -1.98
N ASP A 323 7.64 0.37 -1.91
CA ASP A 323 6.39 0.70 -2.62
C ASP A 323 5.61 1.83 -1.90
N LEU A 324 6.21 3.03 -1.83
CA LEU A 324 5.59 4.22 -1.24
C LEU A 324 4.93 5.09 -2.32
N ILE A 325 3.65 5.42 -2.13
CA ILE A 325 2.95 6.40 -2.98
C ILE A 325 2.98 7.76 -2.31
N ARG A 326 3.49 8.77 -3.04
CA ARG A 326 3.58 10.16 -2.60
C ARG A 326 2.44 10.98 -3.19
N LYS A 327 1.77 11.79 -2.35
CA LYS A 327 0.80 12.81 -2.77
C LYS A 327 1.31 14.19 -2.39
N ARG A 328 1.37 15.12 -3.36
CA ARG A 328 1.71 16.52 -3.08
C ARG A 328 0.56 17.17 -2.30
N VAL A 329 0.87 17.82 -1.19
CA VAL A 329 -0.09 18.54 -0.34
C VAL A 329 0.23 20.04 -0.28
N GLY A 330 1.48 20.44 -0.54
CA GLY A 330 1.92 21.83 -0.61
C GLY A 330 3.07 22.04 -1.60
N VAL A 331 3.61 23.26 -1.65
CA VAL A 331 4.84 23.54 -2.42
C VAL A 331 6.00 22.80 -1.77
N LYS A 332 6.65 21.90 -2.53
CA LYS A 332 7.67 20.93 -2.05
C LYS A 332 7.21 19.98 -0.91
N THR A 333 6.00 20.11 -0.36
CA THR A 333 5.45 19.25 0.70
C THR A 333 4.69 18.04 0.14
N TRP A 334 5.06 16.85 0.59
CA TRP A 334 4.45 15.57 0.21
C TRP A 334 3.97 14.81 1.46
N VAL A 335 2.94 13.99 1.28
CA VAL A 335 2.55 12.95 2.24
C VAL A 335 2.78 11.60 1.56
N GLU A 336 3.37 10.67 2.30
CA GLU A 336 3.76 9.35 1.82
C GLU A 336 2.94 8.29 2.55
N HIS A 337 2.56 7.22 1.84
CA HIS A 337 1.86 6.09 2.42
C HIS A 337 2.26 4.82 1.64
N PRO A 338 2.37 3.64 2.29
CA PRO A 338 2.47 2.37 1.59
C PRO A 338 1.40 2.25 0.50
N LYS A 339 1.78 1.73 -0.66
CA LYS A 339 0.83 1.35 -1.71
C LYS A 339 -0.13 0.29 -1.16
N HIS A 340 -1.41 0.46 -1.45
CA HIS A 340 -2.40 -0.58 -1.29
C HIS A 340 -2.87 -1.07 -2.66
N VAL A 341 -3.20 -2.36 -2.72
CA VAL A 341 -3.69 -3.07 -3.91
C VAL A 341 -5.11 -3.54 -3.63
N LEU A 342 -6.04 -3.20 -4.52
CA LEU A 342 -7.42 -3.67 -4.47
C LEU A 342 -7.47 -5.20 -4.59
N GLU A 343 -8.20 -5.85 -3.69
CA GLU A 343 -8.41 -7.30 -3.71
C GLU A 343 -9.70 -7.72 -4.44
N LYS A 344 -10.62 -6.76 -4.62
CA LYS A 344 -11.91 -6.90 -5.33
C LYS A 344 -12.15 -5.68 -6.22
N THR A 345 -13.05 -5.76 -7.18
CA THR A 345 -13.41 -4.62 -8.04
C THR A 345 -14.05 -3.49 -7.22
N GLN A 346 -14.09 -2.28 -7.78
CA GLN A 346 -14.72 -1.14 -7.10
C GLN A 346 -16.24 -1.31 -6.94
N THR A 347 -16.89 -2.05 -7.85
CA THR A 347 -18.31 -2.35 -7.79
C THR A 347 -18.60 -3.34 -6.67
N GLU A 348 -17.85 -4.45 -6.58
CA GLU A 348 -17.97 -5.41 -5.47
C GLU A 348 -17.68 -4.74 -4.12
N ALA A 349 -16.65 -3.91 -4.04
CA ALA A 349 -16.32 -3.13 -2.84
C ALA A 349 -17.45 -2.17 -2.43
N TYR A 350 -18.18 -1.59 -3.39
CA TYR A 350 -19.35 -0.77 -3.10
C TYR A 350 -20.56 -1.59 -2.63
N VAL A 351 -20.82 -2.75 -3.24
CA VAL A 351 -21.93 -3.65 -2.86
C VAL A 351 -21.70 -4.21 -1.45
N GLU A 352 -20.47 -4.64 -1.14
CA GLU A 352 -20.07 -5.12 0.20
C GLU A 352 -20.11 -4.00 1.25
N PHE A 353 -19.68 -2.78 0.91
CA PHE A 353 -19.84 -1.62 1.81
C PHE A 353 -21.32 -1.32 2.09
N ALA A 354 -22.18 -1.38 1.06
CA ALA A 354 -23.61 -1.12 1.19
C ALA A 354 -24.38 -2.21 1.96
N SER A 355 -23.92 -3.46 1.94
CA SER A 355 -24.51 -4.54 2.76
C SER A 355 -24.06 -4.51 4.22
N MET A 356 -22.83 -4.06 4.50
CA MET A 356 -22.35 -3.84 5.87
C MET A 356 -22.87 -2.55 6.51
N HIS A 357 -23.24 -1.55 5.70
CA HIS A 357 -23.77 -0.26 6.15
C HIS A 357 -25.08 0.15 5.44
N PRO A 358 -26.20 -0.60 5.61
CA PRO A 358 -27.48 -0.28 4.95
C PRO A 358 -28.06 1.10 5.29
N GLU A 359 -27.66 1.67 6.43
CA GLU A 359 -28.01 3.02 6.88
C GLU A 359 -27.32 4.13 6.06
N ILE A 360 -26.17 3.84 5.43
CA ILE A 360 -25.34 4.83 4.74
C ILE A 360 -25.77 4.98 3.28
N LYS A 361 -26.63 5.98 3.03
CA LYS A 361 -27.08 6.35 1.68
C LYS A 361 -26.02 7.11 0.89
N ILE A 362 -25.01 6.39 0.39
CA ILE A 362 -23.97 6.85 -0.54
C ILE A 362 -24.15 6.19 -1.91
N SER A 363 -23.85 6.91 -3.01
CA SER A 363 -23.85 6.34 -4.35
C SER A 363 -22.48 5.81 -4.75
N GLN A 364 -22.41 4.75 -5.57
CA GLN A 364 -21.16 4.12 -6.03
C GLN A 364 -20.13 5.15 -6.52
N ARG A 365 -20.51 6.02 -7.45
CA ARG A 365 -19.61 7.05 -7.98
C ARG A 365 -19.10 8.01 -6.90
N LYS A 366 -19.86 8.24 -5.81
CA LYS A 366 -19.40 9.06 -4.69
C LYS A 366 -18.45 8.30 -3.75
N PHE A 367 -18.72 7.01 -3.53
CA PHE A 367 -17.89 6.07 -2.78
C PHE A 367 -16.52 5.85 -3.43
N GLU A 368 -16.48 5.62 -4.75
CA GLU A 368 -15.25 5.52 -5.55
C GLU A 368 -14.42 6.81 -5.51
N ASN A 369 -15.07 7.98 -5.53
CA ASN A 369 -14.42 9.28 -5.37
C ASN A 369 -13.89 9.56 -3.96
N LEU A 370 -14.14 8.68 -2.98
CA LEU A 370 -13.53 8.72 -1.64
C LEU A 370 -12.36 7.73 -1.50
N LYS A 371 -12.07 6.92 -2.52
CA LYS A 371 -10.96 5.96 -2.51
C LYS A 371 -9.62 6.65 -2.22
N PRO A 372 -8.84 6.18 -1.23
CA PRO A 372 -7.56 6.80 -0.87
C PRO A 372 -6.55 6.80 -2.02
N TYR A 373 -5.71 7.83 -2.09
CA TYR A 373 -4.78 8.04 -3.20
C TYR A 373 -3.70 6.96 -3.35
N PHE A 374 -3.44 6.20 -2.28
CA PHE A 374 -2.48 5.10 -2.23
C PHE A 374 -3.09 3.74 -2.62
N VAL A 375 -4.42 3.65 -2.73
CA VAL A 375 -5.12 2.45 -3.21
C VAL A 375 -5.10 2.42 -4.74
N ARG A 376 -4.61 1.32 -5.31
CA ARG A 376 -4.46 1.07 -6.75
C ARG A 376 -5.12 -0.24 -7.16
N GLY A 377 -5.58 -0.31 -8.40
CA GLY A 377 -5.99 -1.59 -8.98
C GLY A 377 -4.80 -2.56 -9.03
N ALA A 378 -5.08 -3.85 -8.86
CA ALA A 378 -4.08 -4.90 -8.99
C ALA A 378 -3.47 -4.92 -10.40
N ARG A 379 -2.20 -5.33 -10.46
CA ARG A 379 -1.46 -5.65 -11.67
C ARG A 379 -0.81 -7.01 -11.47
N GLU A 380 -0.40 -7.67 -12.54
CA GLU A 380 0.27 -8.97 -12.45
C GLU A 380 1.53 -8.92 -11.56
N ARG A 381 2.35 -7.87 -11.69
CA ARG A 381 3.49 -7.56 -10.80
C ARG A 381 3.14 -7.34 -9.32
N ASP A 382 1.86 -7.32 -8.94
CA ASP A 382 1.39 -7.19 -7.56
C ASP A 382 0.82 -8.53 -7.02
N ARG A 383 0.85 -9.60 -7.82
CA ARG A 383 0.59 -11.01 -7.43
C ARG A 383 1.69 -11.45 -6.44
N GLN A 384 1.30 -12.18 -5.40
CA GLN A 384 2.25 -12.81 -4.47
C GLN A 384 2.59 -14.20 -5.03
N THR A 385 3.82 -14.39 -5.51
CA THR A 385 4.26 -15.58 -6.25
C THR A 385 5.22 -16.47 -5.45
N CYS A 386 5.23 -17.76 -5.78
CA CYS A 386 6.08 -18.81 -5.17
C CYS A 386 6.08 -18.71 -3.62
N MET A 387 4.90 -18.58 -3.02
CA MET A 387 4.73 -18.48 -1.57
C MET A 387 4.85 -19.88 -0.94
N CYS A 388 5.38 -19.97 0.28
CA CYS A 388 5.49 -21.24 1.00
C CYS A 388 4.10 -21.86 1.23
N ARG A 389 3.89 -23.10 0.72
CA ARG A 389 2.61 -23.83 0.81
C ARG A 389 2.06 -23.87 2.23
N GLN A 390 2.86 -24.31 3.21
CA GLN A 390 2.41 -24.47 4.60
C GLN A 390 1.93 -23.14 5.21
N HIS A 391 2.55 -22.02 4.86
CA HIS A 391 2.14 -20.69 5.34
C HIS A 391 0.83 -20.22 4.68
N VAL A 392 0.66 -20.45 3.37
CA VAL A 392 -0.56 -20.05 2.65
C VAL A 392 -1.74 -20.93 3.04
N GLU A 393 -1.54 -22.25 3.05
CA GLU A 393 -2.58 -23.25 3.32
C GLU A 393 -3.14 -23.12 4.74
N LEU A 394 -2.26 -22.98 5.75
CA LEU A 394 -2.70 -22.72 7.13
C LEU A 394 -3.48 -21.41 7.24
N GLN A 395 -3.13 -20.36 6.49
CA GLN A 395 -3.85 -19.08 6.49
C GLN A 395 -5.20 -19.12 5.73
N ILE A 396 -5.37 -20.02 4.76
CA ILE A 396 -6.66 -20.28 4.10
C ILE A 396 -7.56 -21.04 5.09
N VAL A 397 -7.09 -22.19 5.56
CA VAL A 397 -7.84 -23.07 6.47
C VAL A 397 -8.22 -22.34 7.77
N PHE A 398 -7.31 -21.56 8.36
CA PHE A 398 -7.58 -20.72 9.53
C PHE A 398 -8.75 -19.75 9.31
N LYS A 399 -8.83 -19.10 8.14
CA LYS A 399 -9.92 -18.16 7.83
C LYS A 399 -11.27 -18.86 7.73
N ASP A 400 -11.31 -20.03 7.10
CA ASP A 400 -12.54 -20.82 6.97
C ASP A 400 -12.98 -21.38 8.35
N CYS A 401 -12.05 -21.88 9.17
CA CYS A 401 -12.31 -22.26 10.57
C CYS A 401 -12.88 -21.11 11.39
N MET A 402 -12.23 -19.94 11.41
CA MET A 402 -12.69 -18.80 12.21
C MET A 402 -14.02 -18.21 11.69
N LYS A 403 -14.28 -18.29 10.38
CA LYS A 403 -15.56 -17.93 9.76
C LYS A 403 -16.69 -18.89 10.17
N PHE A 404 -16.40 -20.19 10.34
CA PHE A 404 -17.35 -21.14 10.91
C PHE A 404 -17.58 -20.87 12.41
N ARG A 405 -16.51 -20.84 13.22
CA ARG A 405 -16.55 -20.58 14.67
C ARG A 405 -17.34 -19.33 15.03
N LYS A 406 -17.07 -18.21 14.32
CA LYS A 406 -17.81 -16.96 14.53
C LYS A 406 -19.31 -17.13 14.25
N ARG A 407 -19.70 -17.87 13.21
CA ARG A 407 -21.11 -18.05 12.85
C ARG A 407 -21.86 -18.79 13.96
N VAL A 408 -21.30 -19.89 14.45
CA VAL A 408 -21.88 -20.67 15.56
C VAL A 408 -22.06 -19.79 16.80
N ILE A 409 -21.07 -18.95 17.14
CA ILE A 409 -21.15 -17.99 18.26
C ILE A 409 -22.19 -16.89 18.02
N ASP A 410 -22.35 -16.42 16.78
CA ASP A 410 -23.37 -15.43 16.42
C ASP A 410 -24.80 -16.03 16.38
N GLU A 411 -24.92 -17.34 16.16
CA GLU A 411 -26.19 -18.10 16.15
C GLU A 411 -26.61 -18.56 17.57
N SER A 412 -25.66 -18.91 18.45
CA SER A 412 -25.93 -19.48 19.78
C SER A 412 -26.26 -18.46 20.89
N ARG A 413 -26.68 -17.23 20.55
CA ARG A 413 -26.66 -16.05 21.44
C ARG A 413 -27.71 -16.02 22.57
N GLU A 414 -28.44 -17.11 22.79
CA GLU A 414 -29.31 -17.30 23.98
C GLU A 414 -28.71 -18.27 25.03
N ALA A 415 -27.55 -18.90 24.77
CA ALA A 415 -26.91 -19.84 25.71
C ALA A 415 -25.41 -19.56 25.95
N ASN A 416 -25.03 -19.58 27.23
CA ASN A 416 -23.66 -19.61 27.78
C ASN A 416 -22.75 -18.41 27.50
N GLN A 417 -22.64 -17.54 28.51
CA GLN A 417 -21.78 -16.36 28.56
C GLN A 417 -20.30 -16.69 28.91
N ALA A 418 -19.79 -17.85 28.47
CA ALA A 418 -18.54 -18.44 28.95
C ALA A 418 -17.57 -18.86 27.83
N ALA A 419 -16.39 -18.25 27.82
CA ALA A 419 -15.12 -18.81 27.35
C ALA A 419 -15.01 -19.36 25.90
N THR A 420 -15.63 -18.72 24.89
CA THR A 420 -15.31 -19.01 23.48
C THR A 420 -14.82 -17.76 22.73
N GLU A 421 -13.51 -17.58 22.64
CA GLU A 421 -12.90 -16.54 21.81
C GLU A 421 -12.86 -16.95 20.32
N VAL A 422 -12.92 -15.94 19.44
CA VAL A 422 -12.58 -16.05 18.01
C VAL A 422 -11.17 -15.50 17.83
N TYR A 423 -10.25 -16.35 17.39
CA TYR A 423 -8.84 -15.97 17.27
C TYR A 423 -8.61 -14.99 16.12
N ASN A 424 -7.96 -13.86 16.42
CA ASN A 424 -7.62 -12.85 15.41
C ASN A 424 -6.41 -13.22 14.54
N SER A 425 -5.56 -14.14 15.00
CA SER A 425 -4.44 -14.66 14.22
C SER A 425 -4.05 -16.09 14.61
N VAL A 426 -3.40 -16.79 13.68
CA VAL A 426 -2.73 -18.08 13.93
C VAL A 426 -1.71 -17.97 15.08
N GLY A 427 -1.06 -16.80 15.25
CA GLY A 427 -0.09 -16.57 16.33
C GLY A 427 -0.70 -16.70 17.73
N ASN A 428 -1.97 -16.32 17.91
CA ASN A 428 -2.68 -16.51 19.19
C ASN A 428 -2.84 -18.01 19.51
N ILE A 429 -3.19 -18.83 18.50
CA ILE A 429 -3.35 -20.28 18.66
C ILE A 429 -2.00 -20.97 18.90
N ILE A 430 -0.92 -20.50 18.26
CA ILE A 430 0.44 -21.00 18.54
C ILE A 430 0.85 -20.68 19.98
N ALA A 431 0.60 -19.46 20.46
CA ALA A 431 0.90 -19.06 21.84
C ALA A 431 0.09 -19.83 22.90
N GLN A 432 -1.15 -20.24 22.59
CA GLN A 432 -1.97 -21.09 23.47
C GLN A 432 -1.57 -22.58 23.41
N THR A 433 -1.10 -23.07 22.25
CA THR A 433 -0.79 -24.50 22.05
C THR A 433 0.68 -24.85 22.33
N LEU A 434 1.53 -23.89 22.70
CA LEU A 434 2.93 -24.11 23.10
C LEU A 434 3.16 -23.64 24.53
N CYS A 435 4.12 -24.26 25.23
CA CYS A 435 4.67 -23.71 26.47
C CYS A 435 5.23 -22.29 26.21
N PRO A 436 5.14 -21.36 27.18
CA PRO A 436 5.79 -20.07 27.11
C PRO A 436 7.28 -20.17 26.72
N LYS A 437 7.76 -19.20 25.94
CA LYS A 437 9.19 -19.04 25.68
C LYS A 437 9.88 -18.65 27.01
N PRO A 438 11.01 -19.28 27.40
CA PRO A 438 11.82 -18.77 28.50
C PRO A 438 12.22 -17.30 28.24
N GLU A 439 12.36 -16.49 29.29
CA GLU A 439 12.71 -15.07 29.13
C GLU A 439 14.13 -14.93 28.55
N ASP A 440 15.04 -15.78 29.04
CA ASP A 440 16.47 -15.91 28.71
C ASP A 440 16.80 -16.68 27.40
N GLN A 441 15.82 -17.13 26.62
CA GLN A 441 16.07 -17.84 25.34
C GLN A 441 15.27 -17.22 24.18
N ASP A 442 15.87 -17.00 23.01
CA ASP A 442 15.15 -16.47 21.82
C ASP A 442 14.13 -17.41 21.17
N TYR A 443 14.10 -18.67 21.62
CA TYR A 443 13.32 -19.74 21.01
C TYR A 443 12.55 -20.58 22.03
N HIS A 444 11.40 -21.12 21.64
CA HIS A 444 10.74 -22.15 22.43
C HIS A 444 11.60 -23.43 22.44
N LYS A 445 11.53 -24.20 23.53
CA LYS A 445 12.25 -25.48 23.67
C LYS A 445 11.90 -26.42 22.52
N LEU A 446 12.90 -27.08 21.92
CA LEU A 446 12.75 -27.87 20.69
C LEU A 446 11.64 -28.93 20.76
N LYS A 447 11.49 -29.60 21.92
CA LYS A 447 10.42 -30.58 22.18
C LYS A 447 9.01 -29.98 22.05
N CYS A 448 8.81 -28.71 22.41
CA CYS A 448 7.53 -28.02 22.25
C CYS A 448 7.25 -27.77 20.75
N LEU A 449 8.26 -27.29 20.01
CA LEU A 449 8.17 -27.01 18.57
C LEU A 449 7.91 -28.28 17.75
N LYS A 450 8.58 -29.39 18.07
CA LYS A 450 8.36 -30.72 17.45
C LYS A 450 7.09 -31.43 17.92
N ARG A 451 6.30 -30.84 18.85
CA ARG A 451 5.10 -31.44 19.49
C ARG A 451 5.37 -32.73 20.29
N GLU A 452 6.58 -32.87 20.83
CA GLU A 452 7.05 -33.97 21.69
C GLU A 452 6.85 -33.68 23.20
N CYS A 453 6.41 -32.46 23.55
CA CYS A 453 6.12 -32.06 24.93
C CYS A 453 4.77 -32.62 25.40
N LYS A 454 4.68 -33.02 26.67
CA LYS A 454 3.43 -33.52 27.29
C LYS A 454 2.50 -32.39 27.72
N ASP A 455 3.06 -31.25 28.11
CA ASP A 455 2.37 -30.15 28.79
C ASP A 455 1.79 -29.11 27.80
N CYS A 456 2.18 -29.19 26.53
CA CYS A 456 1.62 -28.36 25.46
C CYS A 456 1.43 -29.14 24.15
N GLY A 457 0.29 -28.93 23.50
CA GLY A 457 0.03 -29.47 22.18
C GLY A 457 -1.20 -28.85 21.53
N VAL A 458 -1.51 -29.32 20.32
CA VAL A 458 -2.74 -28.93 19.60
C VAL A 458 -4.02 -29.30 20.36
N HIS A 459 -3.96 -30.24 21.31
CA HIS A 459 -5.05 -30.59 22.21
C HIS A 459 -5.48 -29.44 23.15
N ASN A 460 -4.63 -28.42 23.36
CA ASN A 460 -4.99 -27.21 24.13
C ASN A 460 -5.88 -26.23 23.34
N LEU A 461 -6.17 -26.50 22.06
CA LEU A 461 -7.14 -25.73 21.26
C LEU A 461 -8.56 -26.21 21.59
N VAL A 462 -9.31 -25.40 22.33
CA VAL A 462 -10.68 -25.74 22.73
C VAL A 462 -11.64 -25.61 21.55
N LEU A 463 -12.08 -26.77 21.04
CA LEU A 463 -13.12 -26.86 20.01
C LEU A 463 -14.53 -26.97 20.61
N LEU A 464 -15.47 -26.27 19.97
CA LEU A 464 -16.92 -26.32 20.18
C LEU A 464 -17.50 -27.70 19.79
N PRO A 465 -18.71 -28.07 20.27
CA PRO A 465 -19.41 -29.27 19.82
C PRO A 465 -19.62 -29.31 18.30
N GLU A 466 -20.02 -28.19 17.70
CA GLU A 466 -20.35 -28.06 16.28
C GLU A 466 -19.09 -28.21 15.41
N GLU A 467 -17.96 -27.67 15.87
CA GLU A 467 -16.65 -27.84 15.22
C GLU A 467 -16.18 -29.30 15.26
N LYS A 468 -16.56 -30.08 16.28
CA LYS A 468 -16.32 -31.53 16.38
C LYS A 468 -17.29 -32.37 15.54
N GLY A 469 -18.24 -31.74 14.84
CA GLY A 469 -19.22 -32.41 13.98
C GLY A 469 -20.57 -32.73 14.64
N VAL A 470 -20.93 -32.06 15.73
CA VAL A 470 -22.31 -32.12 16.25
C VAL A 470 -23.24 -31.28 15.36
N GLY A 471 -24.30 -31.92 14.85
CA GLY A 471 -25.29 -31.31 13.96
C GLY A 471 -24.92 -31.35 12.47
N ASN A 472 -25.95 -31.35 11.61
CA ASN A 472 -25.83 -31.50 10.15
C ASN A 472 -25.38 -30.18 9.48
N HIS A 473 -24.16 -29.74 9.80
CA HIS A 473 -23.52 -28.59 9.17
C HIS A 473 -22.67 -29.01 7.97
N GLU A 474 -22.74 -28.28 6.87
CA GLU A 474 -21.78 -28.35 5.76
C GLU A 474 -20.94 -27.08 5.69
N VAL A 475 -19.65 -27.24 5.36
CA VAL A 475 -18.70 -26.14 5.19
C VAL A 475 -17.99 -26.28 3.86
N LYS A 476 -18.00 -25.20 3.07
CA LYS A 476 -17.16 -25.06 1.87
C LYS A 476 -15.85 -24.37 2.24
N TRP A 477 -14.74 -25.05 2.00
CA TRP A 477 -13.38 -24.62 2.36
C TRP A 477 -12.37 -25.03 1.27
N LYS A 478 -11.13 -24.55 1.35
CA LYS A 478 -10.11 -24.83 0.31
C LYS A 478 -8.79 -25.32 0.87
N ARG A 479 -8.17 -26.29 0.19
CA ARG A 479 -6.82 -26.82 0.48
C ARG A 479 -6.04 -27.09 -0.81
N TYR A 480 -4.72 -27.20 -0.73
CA TYR A 480 -3.91 -27.65 -1.85
C TYR A 480 -3.93 -29.18 -1.93
N ASP A 481 -4.34 -29.71 -3.07
CA ASP A 481 -4.45 -31.16 -3.32
C ASP A 481 -3.73 -31.53 -4.62
N TYR A 482 -3.38 -32.81 -4.78
CA TYR A 482 -2.78 -33.32 -6.01
C TYR A 482 -3.89 -33.70 -7.00
N VAL A 483 -3.93 -33.01 -8.14
CA VAL A 483 -4.95 -33.19 -9.18
C VAL A 483 -4.25 -33.70 -10.44
N SER A 484 -4.82 -34.72 -11.09
CA SER A 484 -4.33 -35.19 -12.39
C SER A 484 -4.38 -34.06 -13.43
N THR A 485 -3.46 -34.09 -14.38
CA THR A 485 -3.38 -33.15 -15.49
C THR A 485 -3.98 -33.70 -16.78
N GLY A 486 -4.33 -34.99 -16.84
CA GLY A 486 -4.66 -35.69 -18.08
C GLY A 486 -3.45 -35.95 -18.99
N LYS A 487 -2.23 -35.58 -18.57
CA LYS A 487 -0.97 -35.94 -19.23
C LYS A 487 -0.34 -37.13 -18.51
N LEU A 488 0.34 -37.99 -19.27
CA LEU A 488 1.17 -39.07 -18.75
C LEU A 488 2.65 -38.65 -18.74
N THR A 489 3.44 -39.20 -17.83
CA THR A 489 4.91 -39.14 -17.91
C THR A 489 5.43 -40.06 -19.02
N THR A 490 6.73 -39.97 -19.32
CA THR A 490 7.48 -40.96 -20.13
C THR A 490 7.23 -42.40 -19.70
N ASP A 491 7.01 -42.62 -18.40
CA ASP A 491 6.76 -43.92 -17.78
C ASP A 491 5.29 -44.36 -17.82
N GLY A 492 4.41 -43.62 -18.53
CA GLY A 492 2.98 -43.90 -18.59
C GLY A 492 2.23 -43.61 -17.27
N LYS A 493 2.81 -42.81 -16.36
CA LYS A 493 2.20 -42.49 -15.05
C LYS A 493 1.43 -41.18 -15.13
N ASP A 494 0.27 -41.14 -14.50
CA ASP A 494 -0.62 -39.98 -14.47
C ASP A 494 0.04 -38.75 -13.81
N MET A 495 0.37 -37.70 -14.58
CA MET A 495 1.06 -36.50 -14.09
C MET A 495 0.12 -35.68 -13.19
N LYS A 496 0.52 -35.48 -11.92
CA LYS A 496 -0.27 -34.75 -10.93
C LYS A 496 0.34 -33.38 -10.62
N LYS A 497 -0.47 -32.32 -10.73
CA LYS A 497 -0.11 -30.96 -10.29
C LYS A 497 -0.75 -30.65 -8.93
N ILE A 498 -0.07 -29.83 -8.13
CA ILE A 498 -0.67 -29.28 -6.90
C ILE A 498 -1.59 -28.12 -7.30
N ALA A 499 -2.87 -28.19 -6.94
CA ALA A 499 -3.86 -27.15 -7.21
C ALA A 499 -4.67 -26.81 -5.95
N LEU A 500 -5.22 -25.59 -5.88
CA LEU A 500 -6.13 -25.21 -4.80
C LEU A 500 -7.53 -25.77 -5.11
N VAL A 501 -7.94 -26.79 -4.35
CA VAL A 501 -9.21 -27.51 -4.53
C VAL A 501 -10.23 -27.05 -3.49
N GLU A 502 -11.47 -26.83 -3.92
CA GLU A 502 -12.60 -26.58 -3.02
C GLU A 502 -13.18 -27.92 -2.54
N LYS A 503 -13.47 -28.01 -1.24
CA LYS A 503 -14.07 -29.16 -0.57
C LYS A 503 -15.39 -28.73 0.07
N CYS A 504 -16.39 -29.61 0.07
CA CYS A 504 -17.65 -29.45 0.82
C CYS A 504 -17.74 -30.64 1.78
N THR A 505 -17.63 -30.37 3.08
CA THR A 505 -17.47 -31.42 4.12
C THR A 505 -18.18 -30.98 5.40
N GLY A 506 -18.34 -31.90 6.36
CA GLY A 506 -18.67 -31.51 7.73
C GLY A 506 -17.56 -30.67 8.40
N PRO A 507 -17.85 -29.83 9.42
CA PRO A 507 -16.86 -29.01 10.11
C PRO A 507 -15.70 -29.82 10.68
N LYS A 508 -15.97 -31.05 11.16
CA LYS A 508 -14.98 -31.94 11.76
C LYS A 508 -13.75 -32.14 10.87
N GLU A 509 -13.93 -32.42 9.57
CA GLU A 509 -12.79 -32.64 8.66
C GLU A 509 -11.93 -31.37 8.48
N LEU A 510 -12.59 -30.21 8.38
CA LEU A 510 -11.92 -28.91 8.30
C LEU A 510 -11.07 -28.64 9.57
N PHE A 511 -11.61 -28.91 10.76
CA PHE A 511 -10.90 -28.68 12.02
C PHE A 511 -9.84 -29.74 12.33
N ASP A 512 -10.06 -31.02 11.97
CA ASP A 512 -9.05 -32.08 12.04
C ASP A 512 -7.84 -31.73 11.14
N TYR A 513 -8.10 -31.27 9.91
CA TYR A 513 -7.05 -30.85 8.99
C TYR A 513 -6.32 -29.57 9.46
N PHE A 514 -7.05 -28.62 10.05
CA PHE A 514 -6.45 -27.45 10.68
C PHE A 514 -5.51 -27.83 11.84
N ILE A 515 -5.93 -28.79 12.69
CA ILE A 515 -5.12 -29.35 13.77
C ILE A 515 -3.86 -30.05 13.23
N GLN A 516 -3.97 -30.81 12.13
CA GLN A 516 -2.83 -31.44 11.46
C GLN A 516 -1.79 -30.39 11.00
N LEU A 517 -2.22 -29.29 10.38
CA LEU A 517 -1.34 -28.19 9.97
C LEU A 517 -0.71 -27.47 11.18
N LEU A 518 -1.49 -27.21 12.24
CA LEU A 518 -0.99 -26.63 13.50
C LEU A 518 0.02 -27.54 14.24
N GLY A 519 0.02 -28.84 13.97
CA GLY A 519 1.01 -29.78 14.46
C GLY A 519 2.40 -29.47 13.89
N GLN A 520 2.51 -29.36 12.56
CA GLN A 520 3.80 -29.21 11.86
C GLN A 520 4.31 -27.77 11.78
N PHE A 521 3.40 -26.79 11.70
CA PHE A 521 3.75 -25.40 11.38
C PHE A 521 4.74 -24.72 12.35
N PRO A 522 4.69 -24.89 13.69
CA PRO A 522 5.61 -24.21 14.59
C PRO A 522 7.08 -24.58 14.33
N TYR A 523 7.37 -25.86 14.13
CA TYR A 523 8.72 -26.32 13.80
C TYR A 523 9.19 -25.81 12.42
N HIS A 524 8.30 -25.80 11.41
CA HIS A 524 8.62 -25.25 10.09
C HIS A 524 8.91 -23.75 10.13
N SER A 525 8.12 -22.97 10.86
CA SER A 525 8.32 -21.52 11.03
C SER A 525 9.62 -21.22 11.80
N PHE A 526 9.90 -21.99 12.87
CA PHE A 526 11.18 -21.97 13.57
C PHE A 526 12.36 -22.26 12.63
N LEU A 527 12.30 -23.35 11.86
CA LEU A 527 13.39 -23.79 10.98
C LEU A 527 13.68 -22.76 9.88
N ALA A 528 12.65 -22.11 9.34
CA ALA A 528 12.79 -21.04 8.35
C ALA A 528 13.44 -19.78 8.93
N LYS A 529 13.08 -19.39 10.16
CA LYS A 529 13.72 -18.29 10.88
C LYS A 529 15.19 -18.62 11.21
N TRP A 530 15.42 -19.78 11.81
CA TRP A 530 16.74 -20.27 12.21
C TRP A 530 17.72 -20.26 11.05
N GLN A 531 17.38 -20.90 9.93
CA GLN A 531 18.28 -20.98 8.77
C GLN A 531 18.59 -19.63 8.11
N ARG A 532 17.74 -18.61 8.32
CA ARG A 532 18.05 -17.23 7.88
C ARG A 532 19.03 -16.57 8.84
N GLU A 533 18.76 -16.59 10.15
CA GLU A 533 19.66 -16.01 11.17
C GLU A 533 21.04 -16.67 11.16
N GLN A 534 21.15 -17.96 10.84
CA GLN A 534 22.45 -18.64 10.73
C GLN A 534 23.26 -18.21 9.48
N LEU A 535 22.62 -17.77 8.40
CA LEU A 535 23.30 -17.11 7.29
C LEU A 535 23.71 -15.69 7.66
N ASP A 536 22.78 -14.93 8.24
CA ASP A 536 23.01 -13.52 8.58
C ASP A 536 24.17 -13.40 9.61
N SER A 537 24.19 -14.26 10.63
CA SER A 537 25.26 -14.38 11.63
C SER A 537 26.63 -14.75 11.02
N LEU A 538 26.66 -15.60 9.99
CA LEU A 538 27.90 -15.93 9.26
C LEU A 538 28.40 -14.73 8.43
N LEU A 539 27.50 -14.02 7.76
CA LEU A 539 27.87 -12.85 6.94
C LEU A 539 28.36 -11.67 7.79
N GLU A 540 27.94 -11.57 9.05
CA GLU A 540 28.46 -10.60 10.02
C GLU A 540 29.81 -11.01 10.64
N ASN A 541 30.18 -12.30 10.61
CA ASN A 541 31.34 -12.86 11.31
C ASN A 541 32.18 -13.82 10.43
N LEU A 542 32.36 -13.49 9.14
CA LEU A 542 33.10 -14.34 8.20
C LEU A 542 34.61 -14.28 8.48
N PRO A 543 35.31 -15.43 8.63
CA PRO A 543 36.77 -15.44 8.78
C PRO A 543 37.50 -15.24 7.44
N LEU A 544 38.69 -14.62 7.49
CA LEU A 544 39.48 -14.18 6.32
C LEU A 544 39.75 -15.27 5.26
N ASP A 545 39.93 -16.53 5.68
CA ASP A 545 40.24 -17.66 4.79
C ASP A 545 39.00 -18.40 4.27
N GLN A 546 37.82 -17.77 4.36
CA GLN A 546 36.51 -18.39 4.08
C GLN A 546 35.66 -17.50 3.18
N ALA A 547 34.75 -18.15 2.45
CA ALA A 547 33.81 -17.49 1.54
C ALA A 547 32.40 -18.06 1.72
N VAL A 548 31.38 -17.31 1.28
CA VAL A 548 29.97 -17.74 1.31
C VAL A 548 29.36 -17.64 -0.09
N CYS A 549 28.81 -18.75 -0.57
CA CYS A 549 28.04 -18.81 -1.81
C CYS A 549 26.57 -19.08 -1.52
N ILE A 550 25.67 -18.26 -2.07
CA ILE A 550 24.22 -18.52 -2.07
C ILE A 550 23.81 -18.95 -3.48
N HIS A 551 23.49 -20.23 -3.67
CA HIS A 551 23.21 -20.84 -4.98
C HIS A 551 21.71 -21.09 -5.21
N ASP A 552 21.22 -20.82 -6.42
CA ASP A 552 19.85 -21.10 -6.84
C ASP A 552 19.74 -21.16 -8.38
N TYR A 553 18.78 -21.92 -8.89
CA TYR A 553 18.43 -21.90 -10.31
C TYR A 553 17.28 -20.90 -10.52
N SER A 554 17.55 -19.84 -11.26
CA SER A 554 16.45 -19.05 -11.83
C SER A 554 15.67 -19.95 -12.78
N GLU A 555 14.33 -19.79 -12.76
CA GLU A 555 13.46 -20.13 -13.90
C GLU A 555 14.16 -19.71 -15.20
N GLY A 556 14.15 -20.57 -16.22
CA GLY A 556 14.86 -20.32 -17.48
C GLY A 556 14.49 -19.00 -18.15
N TYR A 557 15.39 -18.50 -18.99
CA TYR A 557 15.12 -17.41 -19.90
C TYR A 557 14.56 -17.96 -21.21
N ALA A 558 13.31 -17.61 -21.52
CA ALA A 558 12.70 -17.92 -22.81
C ALA A 558 13.23 -16.93 -23.86
N CYS A 559 13.95 -17.44 -24.87
CA CYS A 559 14.55 -16.68 -25.97
C CYS A 559 13.48 -16.21 -26.97
N ARG A 560 12.62 -15.31 -26.52
CA ARG A 560 11.58 -14.65 -27.31
C ARG A 560 12.14 -13.53 -28.18
N PHE A 561 11.50 -13.29 -29.31
CA PHE A 561 11.78 -12.17 -30.20
C PHE A 561 10.78 -11.01 -30.00
N GLN A 562 11.04 -9.87 -30.64
CA GLN A 562 10.09 -8.74 -30.65
C GLN A 562 8.97 -8.96 -31.67
N ASP A 563 9.30 -9.52 -32.85
CA ASP A 563 8.35 -9.86 -33.90
C ASP A 563 8.42 -11.39 -34.09
N GLU A 564 7.67 -12.14 -33.28
CA GLU A 564 7.65 -13.62 -33.31
C GLU A 564 6.71 -14.14 -34.42
N ILE A 565 7.16 -15.12 -35.21
CA ILE A 565 6.26 -15.90 -36.08
C ILE A 565 5.52 -16.97 -35.27
N GLN A 566 4.39 -17.46 -35.79
CA GLN A 566 3.49 -18.36 -35.04
C GLN A 566 4.18 -19.64 -34.55
N SER A 567 5.06 -20.26 -35.33
CA SER A 567 5.83 -21.44 -34.92
C SER A 567 6.76 -21.17 -33.73
N GLN A 568 7.54 -20.08 -33.80
CA GLN A 568 8.43 -19.62 -32.72
C GLN A 568 7.68 -19.27 -31.42
N TYR A 569 6.41 -18.90 -31.50
CA TYR A 569 5.60 -18.62 -30.31
C TYR A 569 5.28 -19.89 -29.50
N PHE A 570 5.18 -21.05 -30.17
CA PHE A 570 4.90 -22.35 -29.55
C PHE A 570 6.18 -23.08 -29.09
N ASP A 571 7.22 -23.11 -29.93
CA ASP A 571 8.53 -23.65 -29.55
C ASP A 571 9.54 -22.52 -29.28
N VAL A 572 9.64 -22.13 -28.01
CA VAL A 572 10.54 -21.07 -27.55
C VAL A 572 11.76 -21.70 -26.86
N ASN A 573 12.95 -21.51 -27.44
CA ASN A 573 14.21 -21.96 -26.85
C ASN A 573 14.36 -21.45 -25.40
N LYS A 574 14.75 -22.35 -24.48
CA LYS A 574 14.85 -22.10 -23.03
C LYS A 574 16.32 -22.15 -22.61
N VAL A 575 16.87 -20.99 -22.21
CA VAL A 575 18.21 -20.90 -21.63
C VAL A 575 18.16 -21.13 -20.12
N SER A 576 18.98 -22.04 -19.63
CA SER A 576 19.20 -22.33 -18.22
C SER A 576 20.02 -21.22 -17.57
N LEU A 577 19.62 -20.77 -16.37
CA LEU A 577 20.24 -19.64 -15.68
C LEU A 577 20.45 -19.97 -14.19
N HIS A 578 21.65 -20.39 -13.85
CA HIS A 578 22.08 -20.52 -12.46
C HIS A 578 22.61 -19.18 -11.93
N VAL A 579 22.30 -18.87 -10.67
CA VAL A 579 22.73 -17.64 -9.99
C VAL A 579 23.46 -18.00 -8.71
N THR A 580 24.61 -17.38 -8.47
CA THR A 580 25.34 -17.45 -7.20
C THR A 580 25.66 -16.06 -6.70
N ILE A 581 25.33 -15.80 -5.44
CA ILE A 581 25.77 -14.61 -4.71
C ILE A 581 27.00 -15.01 -3.91
N LEU A 582 28.17 -14.55 -4.34
CA LEU A 582 29.45 -14.77 -3.67
C LEU A 582 29.73 -13.61 -2.71
N TYR A 583 30.02 -13.96 -1.46
CA TYR A 583 30.60 -13.09 -0.45
C TYR A 583 32.00 -13.61 -0.12
N ARG A 584 33.00 -12.72 -0.20
CA ARG A 584 34.39 -13.01 0.15
C ARG A 584 35.05 -11.75 0.69
N HIS A 585 36.22 -11.89 1.30
CA HIS A 585 37.04 -10.76 1.68
C HIS A 585 37.65 -10.08 0.44
N SER A 586 37.79 -8.75 0.49
CA SER A 586 38.41 -7.94 -0.56
C SER A 586 39.93 -8.11 -0.54
N SER A 587 40.55 -8.23 -1.72
CA SER A 587 42.00 -8.20 -1.88
C SER A 587 42.49 -6.84 -2.42
N ALA A 588 43.68 -6.42 -1.98
CA ALA A 588 44.29 -5.18 -2.47
C ALA A 588 44.45 -5.16 -4.01
N GLU A 589 44.85 -6.28 -4.59
CA GLU A 589 45.18 -6.41 -6.01
C GLU A 589 43.94 -6.34 -6.93
N VAL A 590 42.85 -7.01 -6.56
CA VAL A 590 41.67 -7.20 -7.44
C VAL A 590 40.52 -6.25 -7.09
N ASP A 591 40.44 -5.80 -5.83
CA ASP A 591 39.37 -4.94 -5.33
C ASP A 591 39.84 -3.55 -4.88
N GLY A 592 41.15 -3.32 -4.74
CA GLY A 592 41.73 -2.03 -4.32
C GLY A 592 41.61 -1.75 -2.81
N ILE A 593 41.18 -2.74 -2.02
CA ILE A 593 41.04 -2.65 -0.56
C ILE A 593 41.47 -4.00 0.02
N GLN A 594 42.42 -4.00 0.95
CA GLN A 594 42.77 -5.19 1.71
C GLN A 594 41.83 -5.36 2.91
N SER A 595 41.29 -6.56 3.11
CA SER A 595 40.62 -6.92 4.36
C SER A 595 41.64 -7.29 5.45
N THR A 596 41.40 -6.90 6.69
CA THR A 596 42.09 -7.43 7.89
C THR A 596 41.07 -8.05 8.87
N GLU A 597 41.54 -8.55 10.02
CA GLU A 597 40.64 -9.05 11.08
C GLU A 597 39.97 -7.90 11.85
N GLU A 598 40.65 -6.76 11.99
CA GLU A 598 40.15 -5.56 12.67
C GLU A 598 39.24 -4.70 11.79
N GLU A 599 39.49 -4.66 10.48
CA GLU A 599 38.62 -4.00 9.49
C GLU A 599 38.25 -4.97 8.35
N PRO A 600 37.26 -5.86 8.57
CA PRO A 600 36.84 -6.87 7.59
C PRO A 600 36.08 -6.23 6.41
N ALA A 601 36.70 -6.25 5.24
CA ALA A 601 36.19 -5.65 4.01
C ALA A 601 35.49 -6.69 3.11
N ILE A 602 34.26 -7.08 3.45
CA ILE A 602 33.48 -8.02 2.63
C ILE A 602 33.05 -7.38 1.29
N CYS A 603 33.43 -7.99 0.17
CA CYS A 603 32.87 -7.67 -1.14
C CYS A 603 31.78 -8.67 -1.55
N LYS A 604 30.84 -8.23 -2.40
CA LYS A 604 29.78 -9.08 -2.96
C LYS A 604 29.86 -9.12 -4.48
N GLU A 605 29.79 -10.31 -5.06
CA GLU A 605 29.81 -10.56 -6.50
C GLU A 605 28.58 -11.39 -6.91
N HIS A 606 27.98 -11.11 -8.07
CA HIS A 606 26.89 -11.92 -8.62
C HIS A 606 27.41 -12.74 -9.80
N LEU A 607 27.58 -14.03 -9.60
CA LEU A 607 28.05 -14.98 -10.60
C LEU A 607 26.83 -15.63 -11.27
N PHE A 608 26.81 -15.65 -12.60
CA PHE A 608 25.75 -16.24 -13.40
C PHE A 608 26.34 -17.29 -14.33
N VAL A 609 25.81 -18.52 -14.31
CA VAL A 609 26.15 -19.54 -15.31
C VAL A 609 24.95 -19.70 -16.24
N ILE A 610 25.19 -19.43 -17.52
CA ILE A 610 24.18 -19.32 -18.57
C ILE A 610 24.43 -20.44 -19.56
N SER A 611 23.44 -21.32 -19.75
CA SER A 611 23.65 -22.58 -20.46
C SER A 611 22.48 -22.97 -21.36
N ASP A 612 22.80 -23.58 -22.50
CA ASP A 612 21.82 -24.27 -23.34
C ASP A 612 21.45 -25.66 -22.76
N ASP A 613 22.14 -26.13 -21.70
CA ASP A 613 21.80 -27.34 -20.95
C ASP A 613 20.74 -27.04 -19.88
N VAL A 614 19.52 -27.52 -20.14
CA VAL A 614 18.34 -27.38 -19.27
C VAL A 614 18.17 -28.52 -18.24
N THR A 615 19.08 -29.49 -18.20
CA THR A 615 18.96 -30.70 -17.34
C THR A 615 19.02 -30.37 -15.84
N GLN A 616 19.78 -29.33 -15.46
CA GLN A 616 19.87 -28.79 -14.08
C GLN A 616 20.03 -29.88 -13.01
N ASP A 617 21.03 -30.75 -13.15
CA ASP A 617 21.33 -31.88 -12.27
C ASP A 617 22.59 -31.65 -11.42
N HIS A 618 22.87 -32.57 -10.50
CA HIS A 618 24.03 -32.50 -9.60
C HIS A 618 25.38 -32.46 -10.34
N ASP A 619 25.47 -33.07 -11.52
CA ASP A 619 26.65 -32.98 -12.38
C ASP A 619 26.87 -31.55 -12.89
N SER A 620 25.79 -30.86 -13.30
CA SER A 620 25.86 -29.43 -13.65
C SER A 620 26.18 -28.55 -12.45
N VAL A 621 25.67 -28.86 -11.25
CA VAL A 621 26.01 -28.15 -10.00
C VAL A 621 27.50 -28.29 -9.67
N LEU A 622 28.10 -29.48 -9.78
CA LEU A 622 29.54 -29.63 -9.55
C LEU A 622 30.37 -28.88 -10.61
N HIS A 623 29.96 -28.92 -11.89
CA HIS A 623 30.64 -28.14 -12.93
C HIS A 623 30.61 -26.64 -12.58
N ILE A 624 29.48 -26.13 -12.09
CA ILE A 624 29.36 -24.74 -11.64
C ILE A 624 30.26 -24.45 -10.42
N GLN A 625 30.37 -25.37 -9.45
CA GLN A 625 31.30 -25.21 -8.33
C GLN A 625 32.76 -25.08 -8.80
N LYS A 626 33.16 -25.82 -9.85
CA LYS A 626 34.48 -25.67 -10.46
C LYS A 626 34.69 -24.30 -11.11
N LEU A 627 33.72 -23.80 -11.88
CA LEU A 627 33.78 -22.44 -12.45
C LEU A 627 33.94 -21.36 -11.37
N ILE A 628 33.38 -21.57 -10.18
CA ILE A 628 33.53 -20.67 -9.03
C ILE A 628 34.94 -20.81 -8.40
N SER A 629 35.50 -22.03 -8.30
CA SER A 629 36.88 -22.26 -7.86
C SER A 629 37.88 -21.54 -8.76
N ASN A 630 37.82 -21.78 -10.07
CA ASN A 630 38.68 -21.14 -11.05
C ASN A 630 38.63 -19.61 -10.95
N HIS A 631 37.44 -19.01 -10.77
CA HIS A 631 37.29 -17.56 -10.57
C HIS A 631 37.95 -17.06 -9.27
N LEU A 632 37.91 -17.83 -8.18
CA LEU A 632 38.58 -17.48 -6.92
C LEU A 632 40.10 -17.57 -7.05
N GLU A 633 40.60 -18.56 -7.78
CA GLU A 633 42.02 -18.74 -8.12
C GLU A 633 42.51 -17.58 -9.02
N GLU A 634 41.78 -17.25 -10.08
CA GLU A 634 42.02 -16.08 -10.95
C GLU A 634 41.94 -14.74 -10.18
N SER A 635 41.17 -14.68 -9.09
CA SER A 635 41.04 -13.52 -8.20
C SER A 635 42.10 -13.48 -7.08
N ASN A 636 43.10 -14.36 -7.10
CA ASN A 636 44.14 -14.51 -6.07
C ASN A 636 43.56 -14.63 -4.63
N CYS A 637 42.42 -15.34 -4.49
CA CYS A 637 41.69 -15.48 -3.24
C CYS A 637 41.91 -16.86 -2.61
N THR A 638 42.87 -16.98 -1.69
CA THR A 638 43.18 -18.24 -0.98
C THR A 638 42.09 -18.62 0.04
N ILE A 639 41.09 -19.39 -0.40
CA ILE A 639 40.01 -19.91 0.44
C ILE A 639 40.33 -21.34 0.91
N LYS A 640 40.21 -21.62 2.21
CA LYS A 640 40.31 -22.98 2.79
C LYS A 640 38.94 -23.64 2.98
N LYS A 641 37.89 -22.83 3.17
CA LYS A 641 36.53 -23.30 3.45
C LYS A 641 35.45 -22.44 2.76
N MET A 642 34.59 -23.11 2.00
CA MET A 642 33.42 -22.51 1.37
C MET A 642 32.15 -22.86 2.16
N HIS A 643 31.35 -21.84 2.51
CA HIS A 643 30.02 -22.04 3.08
C HIS A 643 28.97 -21.87 2.00
N GLU A 644 28.24 -22.93 1.70
CA GLU A 644 27.23 -22.91 0.65
C GLU A 644 25.83 -22.84 1.27
N PHE A 645 24.95 -21.99 0.75
CA PHE A 645 23.56 -21.88 1.17
C PHE A 645 22.66 -22.03 -0.05
N THR A 646 21.75 -23.00 -0.01
CA THR A 646 20.89 -23.31 -1.15
C THR A 646 19.58 -23.97 -0.72
N ASP A 647 18.72 -24.26 -1.70
CA ASP A 647 17.43 -24.92 -1.51
C ASP A 647 17.58 -26.45 -1.30
N GLY A 648 16.47 -27.12 -0.96
CA GLY A 648 16.46 -28.56 -0.69
C GLY A 648 16.31 -29.48 -1.91
N CYS A 649 16.51 -28.99 -3.15
CA CYS A 649 16.13 -29.67 -4.38
C CYS A 649 16.81 -31.05 -4.55
N ALA A 650 16.01 -31.99 -5.07
CA ALA A 650 16.37 -33.38 -5.26
C ALA A 650 17.47 -33.60 -6.30
N GLY A 651 17.25 -33.14 -7.54
CA GLY A 651 18.20 -33.35 -8.63
C GLY A 651 19.49 -32.52 -8.50
N GLN A 652 19.40 -31.34 -7.88
CA GLN A 652 20.44 -30.31 -7.90
C GLN A 652 21.40 -30.39 -6.71
N TYR A 653 20.91 -30.15 -5.48
CA TYR A 653 21.78 -29.83 -4.35
C TYR A 653 21.78 -30.85 -3.20
N LYS A 654 20.73 -31.68 -3.10
CA LYS A 654 20.42 -32.51 -1.91
C LYS A 654 20.16 -33.98 -2.26
N SER A 655 21.02 -34.57 -3.08
CA SER A 655 21.01 -35.99 -3.46
C SER A 655 22.17 -36.79 -2.83
N ARG A 656 22.14 -38.11 -3.02
CA ARG A 656 23.26 -39.04 -2.73
C ARG A 656 24.55 -38.63 -3.46
N HIS A 657 24.44 -38.23 -4.73
CA HIS A 657 25.58 -37.79 -5.54
C HIS A 657 26.14 -36.47 -5.03
N CYS A 658 25.28 -35.49 -4.67
CA CYS A 658 25.72 -34.22 -4.12
C CYS A 658 26.58 -34.40 -2.84
N TYR A 659 26.21 -35.34 -1.97
CA TYR A 659 26.98 -35.64 -0.75
C TYR A 659 28.31 -36.34 -1.09
N GLY A 660 28.33 -37.22 -2.10
CA GLY A 660 29.54 -37.85 -2.61
C GLY A 660 30.52 -36.87 -3.26
N ASP A 661 30.04 -36.03 -4.17
CA ASP A 661 30.82 -34.97 -4.82
C ASP A 661 31.36 -33.97 -3.80
N LEU A 662 30.55 -33.58 -2.79
CA LEU A 662 31.02 -32.79 -1.65
C LEU A 662 32.11 -33.51 -0.85
N SER A 663 32.01 -34.82 -0.60
CA SER A 663 33.08 -35.57 0.10
C SER A 663 34.42 -35.55 -0.63
N CYS A 664 34.42 -35.26 -1.95
CA CYS A 664 35.61 -35.08 -2.77
C CYS A 664 36.02 -33.59 -2.94
N SER A 665 35.34 -32.64 -2.28
CA SER A 665 35.52 -31.18 -2.45
C SER A 665 36.98 -30.73 -2.39
N LEU A 666 37.72 -31.09 -1.34
CA LEU A 666 39.12 -30.67 -1.17
C LEU A 666 40.02 -31.09 -2.36
N ALA A 667 39.75 -32.25 -2.96
CA ALA A 667 40.50 -32.77 -4.11
C ALA A 667 39.97 -32.29 -5.47
N THR A 668 38.79 -31.65 -5.50
CA THR A 668 38.05 -31.28 -6.73
C THR A 668 37.94 -29.76 -6.92
N LEU A 669 38.06 -29.00 -5.83
CA LEU A 669 37.84 -27.55 -5.71
C LEU A 669 38.92 -26.88 -4.83
N GLY A 670 39.96 -27.60 -4.38
CA GLY A 670 41.01 -27.06 -3.50
C GLY A 670 40.61 -26.71 -2.06
N TYR A 671 39.32 -26.63 -1.73
CA TYR A 671 38.81 -26.24 -0.41
C TYR A 671 37.79 -27.23 0.20
N THR A 672 37.64 -27.15 1.52
CA THR A 672 36.55 -27.83 2.25
C THR A 672 35.22 -27.10 2.08
N VAL A 673 34.09 -27.79 2.25
CA VAL A 673 32.75 -27.22 2.04
C VAL A 673 31.84 -27.50 3.23
N GLN A 674 31.07 -26.50 3.66
CA GLN A 674 29.94 -26.64 4.56
C GLN A 674 28.66 -26.18 3.84
N ARG A 675 27.89 -27.13 3.29
CA ARG A 675 26.63 -26.86 2.58
C ARG A 675 25.44 -26.90 3.55
N ASN A 676 24.71 -25.80 3.57
CA ASN A 676 23.52 -25.56 4.39
C ASN A 676 22.29 -25.49 3.49
N TYR A 677 21.17 -25.99 4.01
CA TYR A 677 19.91 -26.03 3.29
C TYR A 677 18.87 -25.16 4.00
N PHE A 678 18.30 -24.19 3.28
CA PHE A 678 17.16 -23.43 3.77
C PHE A 678 15.95 -24.33 4.01
N ALA A 679 15.02 -23.89 4.87
CA ALA A 679 13.73 -24.55 5.03
C ALA A 679 12.95 -24.57 3.69
N THR A 680 12.18 -25.63 3.45
CA THR A 680 11.43 -25.81 2.20
C THR A 680 10.58 -24.58 1.84
N SER A 681 10.79 -24.05 0.62
CA SER A 681 10.17 -22.82 0.11
C SER A 681 10.59 -21.50 0.78
N HIS A 682 11.70 -21.46 1.54
CA HIS A 682 12.26 -20.24 2.17
C HIS A 682 13.69 -19.88 1.71
N ALA A 683 14.19 -20.53 0.65
CA ALA A 683 15.52 -20.25 0.10
C ALA A 683 15.67 -18.86 -0.52
N LYS A 684 14.55 -18.27 -0.97
CA LYS A 684 14.51 -16.99 -1.69
C LYS A 684 15.33 -15.89 -1.03
N GLY A 685 15.97 -15.06 -1.85
CA GLY A 685 16.84 -13.99 -1.38
C GLY A 685 17.24 -13.00 -2.47
N GLU A 686 18.52 -12.65 -2.49
CA GLU A 686 19.09 -11.74 -3.48
C GLU A 686 19.27 -12.42 -4.85
N GLN A 687 19.38 -13.75 -4.87
CA GLN A 687 19.59 -14.55 -6.07
C GLN A 687 18.37 -14.59 -7.00
N ASP A 688 17.14 -14.72 -6.48
CA ASP A 688 15.91 -14.55 -7.28
C ASP A 688 15.89 -13.17 -7.95
N ALA A 689 16.29 -12.14 -7.18
CA ALA A 689 16.24 -10.75 -7.61
C ALA A 689 17.32 -10.44 -8.65
N ALA A 690 18.50 -11.05 -8.53
CA ALA A 690 19.60 -10.95 -9.49
C ALA A 690 19.23 -11.65 -10.81
N GLY A 691 18.72 -12.89 -10.76
CA GLY A 691 18.20 -13.61 -11.93
C GLY A 691 17.05 -12.86 -12.62
N SER A 692 16.07 -12.41 -11.85
CA SER A 692 14.95 -11.60 -12.37
C SER A 692 15.43 -10.29 -13.03
N HIS A 693 16.46 -9.64 -12.48
CA HIS A 693 17.03 -8.42 -13.06
C HIS A 693 17.62 -8.69 -14.45
N VAL A 694 18.50 -9.69 -14.60
CA VAL A 694 19.15 -9.96 -15.89
C VAL A 694 18.15 -10.42 -16.94
N LYS A 695 17.17 -11.27 -16.59
CA LYS A 695 16.06 -11.63 -17.48
C LYS A 695 15.25 -10.41 -17.91
N GLN A 696 14.85 -9.53 -16.98
CA GLN A 696 14.12 -8.30 -17.33
C GLN A 696 14.92 -7.39 -18.26
N LYS A 697 16.25 -7.30 -18.11
CA LYS A 697 17.12 -6.49 -18.97
C LYS A 697 17.24 -7.06 -20.38
N ALA A 698 17.45 -8.37 -20.51
CA ALA A 698 17.45 -9.08 -21.79
C ALA A 698 16.13 -8.87 -22.55
N THR A 699 14.99 -9.15 -21.90
CA THR A 699 13.66 -8.91 -22.50
C THR A 699 13.46 -7.44 -22.87
N SER A 700 13.90 -6.49 -22.04
CA SER A 700 13.80 -5.05 -22.35
C SER A 700 14.64 -4.65 -23.56
N ALA A 701 15.80 -5.27 -23.76
CA ALA A 701 16.66 -5.01 -24.92
C ALA A 701 16.02 -5.50 -26.22
N VAL A 702 15.52 -6.74 -26.22
CA VAL A 702 14.76 -7.34 -27.34
C VAL A 702 13.53 -6.50 -27.69
N LEU A 703 12.66 -6.20 -26.72
CA LEU A 703 11.46 -5.38 -26.94
C LEU A 703 11.77 -3.95 -27.44
N SER A 704 12.99 -3.45 -27.20
CA SER A 704 13.46 -2.16 -27.73
C SER A 704 14.23 -2.25 -29.05
N ARG A 705 14.27 -3.44 -29.68
CA ARG A 705 15.01 -3.76 -30.92
C ARG A 705 16.52 -3.45 -30.83
N LYS A 706 17.11 -3.61 -29.64
CA LYS A 706 18.54 -3.34 -29.39
C LYS A 706 19.44 -4.58 -29.41
N ALA A 707 18.88 -5.75 -29.22
CA ALA A 707 19.57 -7.02 -29.23
C ALA A 707 18.62 -8.12 -29.69
N THR A 708 19.18 -9.13 -30.37
CA THR A 708 18.51 -10.38 -30.71
C THR A 708 19.19 -11.47 -29.89
N LEU A 709 18.43 -12.21 -29.07
CA LEU A 709 18.98 -13.13 -28.07
C LEU A 709 18.36 -14.52 -28.25
N SER A 710 18.95 -15.32 -29.14
CA SER A 710 18.38 -16.60 -29.62
C SER A 710 18.79 -17.83 -28.80
N ASN A 711 19.92 -17.75 -28.08
CA ASN A 711 20.56 -18.86 -27.37
C ASN A 711 21.33 -18.36 -26.12
N ALA A 712 21.93 -19.27 -25.35
CA ALA A 712 22.66 -18.93 -24.11
C ALA A 712 23.93 -18.10 -24.35
N LYS A 713 24.60 -18.30 -25.48
CA LYS A 713 25.81 -17.56 -25.88
C LYS A 713 25.50 -16.10 -26.19
N ASP A 714 24.45 -15.84 -26.96
CA ASP A 714 23.96 -14.48 -27.24
C ASP A 714 23.63 -13.74 -25.93
N LEU A 715 22.88 -14.39 -25.04
CA LEU A 715 22.48 -13.84 -23.74
C LEU A 715 23.71 -13.55 -22.86
N CYS A 716 24.68 -14.45 -22.83
CA CYS A 716 25.91 -14.29 -22.06
C CYS A 716 26.78 -13.14 -22.60
N ASN A 717 27.00 -13.06 -23.91
CA ASN A 717 27.77 -11.98 -24.53
C ASN A 717 27.11 -10.61 -24.28
N PHE A 718 25.81 -10.49 -24.56
CA PHE A 718 25.05 -9.27 -24.29
C PHE A 718 25.14 -8.80 -22.83
N LEU A 719 25.07 -9.74 -21.87
CA LEU A 719 25.19 -9.44 -20.44
C LEU A 719 26.63 -9.06 -20.03
N LYS A 720 27.66 -9.68 -20.61
CA LYS A 720 29.08 -9.27 -20.41
C LYS A 720 29.31 -7.83 -20.84
N GLU A 721 28.90 -7.50 -22.06
CA GLU A 721 29.08 -6.19 -22.67
C GLU A 721 28.33 -5.06 -21.93
N ASN A 722 27.10 -5.34 -21.45
CA ASN A 722 26.17 -4.29 -21.00
C ASN A 722 25.90 -4.30 -19.47
N PHE A 723 26.23 -5.38 -18.74
CA PHE A 723 25.78 -5.61 -17.37
C PHE A 723 26.81 -6.17 -16.39
N SER A 724 28.09 -6.30 -16.77
CA SER A 724 29.15 -6.70 -15.81
C SER A 724 29.26 -5.70 -14.65
N GLU A 725 29.29 -4.40 -14.93
CA GLU A 725 29.39 -3.37 -13.89
C GLU A 725 28.03 -2.99 -13.25
N PRO A 726 27.99 -2.58 -11.97
CA PRO A 726 26.81 -1.98 -11.37
C PRO A 726 26.56 -0.58 -11.95
N ALA A 727 25.41 -0.38 -12.59
CA ALA A 727 25.05 0.91 -13.17
C ALA A 727 25.17 2.08 -12.17
N ALA A 728 26.01 3.06 -12.50
CA ALA A 728 26.35 4.18 -11.63
C ALA A 728 25.09 4.91 -11.11
N SER A 729 24.97 5.04 -9.79
CA SER A 729 23.78 5.62 -9.18
C SER A 729 23.95 7.13 -8.98
N SER A 730 23.05 7.93 -9.56
CA SER A 730 22.94 9.38 -9.29
C SER A 730 22.53 9.72 -7.85
N PHE A 731 22.43 8.73 -6.97
CA PHE A 731 22.18 8.86 -5.54
C PHE A 731 23.21 8.04 -4.74
N PRO A 732 24.27 8.65 -4.20
CA PRO A 732 25.33 7.92 -3.47
C PRO A 732 24.83 7.03 -2.32
N ALA A 733 23.74 7.45 -1.66
CA ALA A 733 23.07 6.66 -0.62
C ALA A 733 22.49 5.32 -1.10
N ARG A 734 22.18 5.19 -2.41
CA ARG A 734 21.78 3.90 -3.02
C ARG A 734 22.97 3.03 -3.36
N GLN A 735 24.09 3.65 -3.75
CA GLN A 735 25.32 2.94 -4.09
C GLN A 735 25.90 2.26 -2.85
N LYS A 736 25.94 2.97 -1.71
CA LYS A 736 26.28 2.38 -0.39
C LYS A 736 25.31 1.28 0.09
N SER A 737 24.07 1.21 -0.42
CA SER A 737 23.04 0.28 0.07
C SER A 737 22.91 -1.03 -0.71
N VAL A 738 23.83 -1.32 -1.65
CA VAL A 738 23.77 -2.53 -2.50
C VAL A 738 25.01 -3.41 -2.33
N GLN A 739 26.19 -2.84 -2.07
CA GLN A 739 27.49 -3.53 -1.85
C GLN A 739 28.00 -4.47 -2.97
N LEU A 740 27.21 -4.71 -4.02
CA LEU A 740 27.63 -5.42 -5.23
C LEU A 740 28.80 -4.70 -5.90
N LYS A 741 29.93 -5.40 -6.02
CA LYS A 741 31.16 -4.97 -6.72
C LYS A 741 31.00 -5.09 -8.23
N ARG A 742 30.75 -6.30 -8.73
CA ARG A 742 30.61 -6.65 -10.16
C ARG A 742 29.72 -7.88 -10.37
N ARG A 743 29.33 -8.12 -11.62
CA ARG A 743 28.66 -9.34 -12.10
C ARG A 743 29.58 -10.08 -13.05
N ILE A 744 29.51 -11.41 -13.00
CA ILE A 744 30.39 -12.30 -13.74
C ILE A 744 29.51 -13.31 -14.46
N PHE A 745 29.76 -13.52 -15.75
CA PHE A 745 28.91 -14.32 -16.62
C PHE A 745 29.73 -15.44 -17.26
N PHE A 746 29.37 -16.69 -16.96
CA PHE A 746 29.93 -17.87 -17.59
C PHE A 746 28.96 -18.39 -18.64
N TYR A 747 29.50 -18.82 -19.78
CA TYR A 747 28.74 -19.53 -20.81
C TYR A 747 29.11 -21.01 -20.73
N LEU A 748 28.11 -21.87 -20.67
CA LEU A 748 28.25 -23.32 -20.52
C LEU A 748 27.50 -23.99 -21.68
N PRO A 749 28.18 -24.48 -22.73
CA PRO A 749 27.52 -25.10 -23.87
C PRO A 749 26.92 -26.47 -23.48
N SER A 750 25.90 -26.91 -24.22
CA SER A 750 25.34 -28.26 -24.07
C SER A 750 26.24 -29.36 -24.63
N THR A 751 27.17 -29.02 -25.54
CA THR A 751 28.09 -29.97 -26.20
C THR A 751 29.52 -29.44 -26.29
N GLY A 752 30.48 -30.31 -26.61
CA GLY A 752 31.91 -30.00 -26.66
C GLY A 752 32.63 -30.12 -25.31
N GLU A 753 33.93 -29.85 -25.30
CA GLU A 753 34.83 -30.08 -24.15
C GLU A 753 34.45 -29.29 -22.88
N LEU A 754 33.77 -28.15 -23.05
CA LEU A 754 33.33 -27.28 -21.96
C LEU A 754 31.95 -27.65 -21.38
N SER A 755 31.29 -28.71 -21.86
CA SER A 755 29.95 -29.08 -21.39
C SER A 755 29.93 -29.86 -20.06
N VAL A 756 28.74 -30.19 -19.57
CA VAL A 756 28.56 -30.94 -18.33
C VAL A 756 28.88 -32.42 -18.54
N ALA A 757 30.08 -32.83 -18.11
CA ALA A 757 30.48 -34.24 -18.07
C ALA A 757 29.67 -35.03 -17.03
N ARG A 758 28.71 -35.86 -17.48
CA ARG A 758 27.84 -36.71 -16.64
C ARG A 758 28.37 -38.13 -16.43
N ASN A 759 29.16 -38.64 -17.38
CA ASN A 759 29.76 -39.98 -17.33
C ASN A 759 31.13 -39.93 -16.62
N ARG A 760 31.16 -39.37 -15.40
CA ARG A 760 32.38 -39.27 -14.58
C ARG A 760 32.65 -40.60 -13.89
N ASP A 761 33.85 -41.15 -14.08
CA ASP A 761 34.26 -42.32 -13.29
C ASP A 761 34.27 -41.99 -11.79
N GLY A 762 33.81 -42.94 -10.98
CA GLY A 762 33.59 -42.77 -9.54
C GLY A 762 32.54 -41.74 -9.13
N GLY A 763 31.85 -41.04 -10.04
CA GLY A 763 30.85 -39.99 -9.74
C GLY A 763 29.48 -40.48 -9.25
N ARG A 764 29.35 -41.77 -8.95
CA ARG A 764 28.08 -42.43 -8.60
C ARG A 764 28.19 -43.06 -7.21
N PHE A 765 27.21 -42.77 -6.33
CA PHE A 765 27.35 -42.92 -4.86
C PHE A 765 26.09 -43.49 -4.22
N CYS A 766 26.22 -44.51 -3.37
CA CYS A 766 25.12 -45.27 -2.79
C CYS A 766 24.14 -44.42 -1.95
N THR A 767 22.89 -44.89 -1.84
CA THR A 767 21.80 -44.16 -1.18
C THR A 767 22.00 -43.99 0.33
N VAL A 768 22.16 -42.75 0.78
CA VAL A 768 22.21 -42.37 2.19
C VAL A 768 20.81 -42.15 2.75
N LYS A 769 20.42 -42.91 3.78
CA LYS A 769 19.11 -42.80 4.43
C LYS A 769 18.99 -41.47 5.20
N GLY A 770 17.84 -40.81 5.09
CA GLY A 770 17.49 -39.64 5.91
C GLY A 770 17.95 -38.26 5.42
N ILE A 771 18.72 -38.15 4.32
CA ILE A 771 19.25 -36.87 3.78
C ILE A 771 18.24 -35.72 3.83
N ARG A 772 16.97 -35.97 3.46
CA ARG A 772 15.93 -34.94 3.35
C ARG A 772 15.73 -34.14 4.65
N GLN A 773 15.94 -34.73 5.83
CA GLN A 773 15.74 -34.10 7.14
C GLN A 773 16.95 -33.28 7.64
N LEU A 774 18.15 -33.52 7.08
CA LEU A 774 19.38 -32.83 7.44
C LEU A 774 19.42 -31.45 6.79
N HIS A 775 19.90 -30.41 7.48
CA HIS A 775 20.01 -29.06 6.92
C HIS A 775 21.41 -28.46 6.96
N SER A 776 22.41 -29.22 7.43
CA SER A 776 23.82 -28.87 7.27
C SER A 776 24.64 -30.13 7.06
N VAL A 777 25.57 -30.07 6.11
CA VAL A 777 26.61 -31.08 5.86
C VAL A 777 27.96 -30.36 5.71
N ARG A 778 29.00 -30.85 6.38
CA ARG A 778 30.38 -30.38 6.22
C ARG A 778 31.30 -31.51 5.80
N THR A 779 32.32 -31.18 5.02
CA THR A 779 33.31 -32.12 4.50
C THR A 779 34.54 -32.17 5.42
N CYS A 780 35.52 -33.00 5.07
CA CYS A 780 36.80 -33.13 5.75
C CYS A 780 37.90 -33.45 4.71
N SER A 781 39.14 -33.65 5.18
CA SER A 781 40.26 -34.08 4.34
C SER A 781 40.13 -35.52 3.82
N GLU A 782 39.41 -36.38 4.53
CA GLU A 782 39.10 -37.75 4.11
C GLU A 782 38.00 -37.77 3.03
N GLN A 783 38.29 -38.34 1.86
CA GLN A 783 37.28 -38.60 0.82
C GLN A 783 36.25 -39.62 1.29
N LEU A 784 35.05 -39.60 0.69
CA LEU A 784 33.92 -40.48 1.02
C LEU A 784 33.40 -40.32 2.46
N LYS A 785 33.79 -39.26 3.18
CA LYS A 785 33.40 -38.98 4.56
C LYS A 785 32.80 -37.60 4.68
N VAL A 786 31.67 -37.48 5.36
CA VAL A 786 31.01 -36.20 5.65
C VAL A 786 30.40 -36.18 7.05
N TYR A 787 30.29 -35.01 7.64
CA TYR A 787 29.60 -34.79 8.92
C TYR A 787 28.28 -34.06 8.69
N THR A 788 27.21 -34.49 9.36
CA THR A 788 25.84 -33.98 9.12
C THR A 788 25.13 -33.53 10.40
N ARG A 789 24.16 -32.61 10.26
CA ARG A 789 23.41 -32.01 11.36
C ARG A 789 21.95 -31.75 10.98
N GLU A 790 21.01 -31.85 11.93
CA GLU A 790 19.58 -31.55 11.66
C GLU A 790 19.37 -30.10 11.20
N ARG A 791 20.18 -29.17 11.74
CA ARG A 791 20.12 -27.72 11.56
C ARG A 791 21.54 -27.13 11.55
N SER A 792 21.74 -26.04 10.82
CA SER A 792 23.02 -25.32 10.74
C SER A 792 23.34 -24.57 12.03
N CYS A 793 24.62 -24.26 12.27
CA CYS A 793 25.02 -23.42 13.40
C CYS A 793 26.27 -22.60 13.09
N TYR A 794 26.24 -21.31 13.41
CA TYR A 794 27.34 -20.35 13.30
C TYR A 794 27.49 -19.49 14.57
N CYS A 795 27.30 -20.11 15.74
CA CYS A 795 27.82 -19.58 17.01
C CYS A 795 29.36 -19.66 17.04
N HIS A 796 30.01 -18.98 17.99
CA HIS A 796 31.46 -18.76 17.96
C HIS A 796 32.26 -20.06 17.82
N GLY A 797 31.99 -21.06 18.67
CA GLY A 797 32.62 -22.39 18.59
C GLY A 797 32.45 -23.07 17.22
N CYS A 798 31.29 -22.93 16.57
CA CYS A 798 31.06 -23.51 15.24
C CYS A 798 31.76 -22.76 14.09
N ILE A 799 32.14 -21.49 14.29
CA ILE A 799 32.95 -20.73 13.32
C ILE A 799 34.42 -21.13 13.44
N VAL A 800 34.95 -21.26 14.67
CA VAL A 800 36.33 -21.68 14.96
C VAL A 800 36.54 -23.20 14.95
N GLU A 801 35.55 -23.96 14.48
CA GLU A 801 35.49 -25.43 14.38
C GLU A 801 35.59 -26.23 15.71
N ASP A 802 35.59 -25.57 16.87
CA ASP A 802 35.25 -26.21 18.15
C ASP A 802 33.74 -26.47 18.23
N PHE A 803 33.34 -27.59 17.64
CA PHE A 803 31.94 -28.02 17.63
C PHE A 803 31.44 -28.53 18.98
N ASP A 804 32.31 -28.76 19.96
CA ASP A 804 31.91 -29.27 21.28
C ASP A 804 31.50 -28.15 22.24
N SER A 805 32.12 -26.96 22.16
CA SER A 805 31.66 -25.73 22.85
C SER A 805 30.46 -25.04 22.18
N CYS A 806 29.83 -25.66 21.16
CA CYS A 806 28.66 -25.13 20.46
C CYS A 806 27.52 -24.73 21.42
N GLU A 807 27.35 -23.41 21.63
CA GLU A 807 26.34 -22.79 22.49
C GLU A 807 24.91 -23.33 22.25
N ASN A 808 24.60 -23.59 20.97
CA ASN A 808 23.27 -24.01 20.53
C ASN A 808 23.03 -25.54 20.58
N LYS A 809 23.87 -26.31 21.27
CA LYS A 809 23.87 -27.80 21.26
C LYS A 809 22.49 -28.43 21.42
N GLU A 810 21.62 -27.87 22.27
CA GLU A 810 20.23 -28.34 22.45
C GLU A 810 19.37 -28.24 21.18
N TRP A 811 19.50 -27.16 20.40
CA TRP A 811 18.70 -26.95 19.19
C TRP A 811 19.29 -27.66 17.98
N VAL A 812 20.61 -27.74 17.83
CA VAL A 812 21.25 -28.29 16.61
C VAL A 812 21.73 -29.73 16.75
N GLY A 813 21.93 -30.23 17.97
CA GLY A 813 22.47 -31.57 18.25
C GLY A 813 23.96 -31.71 17.88
N ASN A 814 24.52 -32.90 18.06
CA ASN A 814 25.90 -33.19 17.67
C ASN A 814 26.01 -33.42 16.15
N TRP A 815 27.20 -33.18 15.59
CA TRP A 815 27.54 -33.67 14.26
C TRP A 815 27.51 -35.20 14.22
N LYS A 816 26.98 -35.77 13.14
CA LYS A 816 26.96 -37.22 12.89
C LYS A 816 27.79 -37.53 11.66
N GLU A 817 28.80 -38.39 11.84
CA GLU A 817 29.60 -38.91 10.73
C GLU A 817 28.74 -39.79 9.81
N ILE A 818 28.97 -39.68 8.51
CA ILE A 818 28.45 -40.56 7.48
C ILE A 818 29.61 -40.94 6.56
N VAL A 819 29.92 -42.24 6.53
CA VAL A 819 30.78 -42.83 5.50
C VAL A 819 29.92 -43.17 4.29
N LEU A 820 30.41 -42.80 3.11
CA LEU A 820 29.79 -42.98 1.80
C LEU A 820 30.48 -44.12 1.06
N SER A 821 29.77 -44.73 0.11
CA SER A 821 30.36 -45.70 -0.83
C SER A 821 30.03 -45.31 -2.26
N ARG A 822 30.96 -45.56 -3.18
CA ARG A 822 30.73 -45.45 -4.62
C ARG A 822 29.91 -46.66 -5.10
N GLU A 823 29.14 -46.48 -6.15
CA GLU A 823 28.45 -47.59 -6.82
C GLU A 823 29.44 -48.42 -7.66
N PRO A 824 29.26 -49.74 -7.79
CA PRO A 824 30.18 -50.57 -8.57
C PRO A 824 30.09 -50.24 -10.07
N SER A 825 31.24 -49.99 -10.70
CA SER A 825 31.32 -49.74 -12.14
C SER A 825 30.75 -50.92 -12.93
N GLY A 826 29.69 -50.65 -13.70
CA GLY A 826 28.87 -51.65 -14.41
C GLY A 826 27.40 -51.69 -13.98
N VAL A 827 27.06 -51.15 -12.79
CA VAL A 827 25.66 -51.11 -12.32
C VAL A 827 24.90 -49.93 -12.94
N MET A 828 24.39 -50.12 -14.17
CA MET A 828 23.34 -49.26 -14.72
C MET A 828 21.98 -49.60 -14.08
N THR A 829 21.78 -49.21 -12.82
CA THR A 829 20.43 -49.19 -12.23
C THR A 829 19.53 -48.27 -13.04
N ARG A 830 18.41 -48.81 -13.53
CA ARG A 830 17.25 -48.00 -13.92
C ARG A 830 16.95 -47.02 -12.79
N THR A 831 16.85 -45.73 -13.12
CA THR A 831 16.56 -44.66 -12.16
C THR A 831 15.19 -44.89 -11.53
N THR A 832 15.18 -45.35 -10.27
CA THR A 832 14.01 -45.26 -9.42
C THR A 832 13.80 -43.79 -9.04
N GLU A 833 12.80 -43.16 -9.67
CA GLU A 833 12.41 -41.77 -9.42
C GLU A 833 12.14 -41.52 -7.93
N ASP A 834 12.67 -40.43 -7.37
CA ASP A 834 12.11 -39.86 -6.14
C ASP A 834 12.26 -38.32 -6.09
N ALA A 835 11.16 -37.66 -6.49
CA ALA A 835 10.89 -36.22 -6.61
C ALA A 835 11.36 -35.47 -7.88
N SER A 836 10.43 -34.65 -8.38
CA SER A 836 10.50 -33.65 -9.48
C SER A 836 10.81 -34.16 -10.89
N THR A 837 9.74 -34.27 -11.69
CA THR A 837 9.76 -34.39 -13.15
C THR A 837 10.50 -33.21 -13.80
N ILE A 838 11.40 -33.49 -14.72
CA ILE A 838 11.99 -32.52 -15.66
C ILE A 838 11.51 -32.89 -17.06
N GLU A 839 11.03 -31.91 -17.82
CA GLU A 839 10.45 -32.12 -19.16
C GLU A 839 11.56 -32.35 -20.20
N HIS A 840 11.98 -33.60 -20.38
CA HIS A 840 12.54 -34.04 -21.66
C HIS A 840 11.37 -34.33 -22.61
N SER A 841 11.16 -33.45 -23.59
CA SER A 841 10.16 -33.63 -24.64
C SER A 841 10.64 -34.68 -25.66
N VAL A 842 10.32 -35.95 -25.40
CA VAL A 842 10.36 -37.02 -26.40
C VAL A 842 9.45 -36.61 -27.56
N GLN A 843 9.95 -36.68 -28.81
CA GLN A 843 9.14 -36.38 -29.98
C GLN A 843 8.20 -37.56 -30.25
N VAL A 844 6.98 -37.29 -30.76
CA VAL A 844 5.99 -38.36 -31.02
C VAL A 844 6.55 -39.41 -32.00
N ALA A 845 7.40 -38.98 -32.94
CA ALA A 845 8.16 -39.85 -33.84
C ALA A 845 9.09 -40.86 -33.13
N ASP A 846 9.66 -40.54 -31.97
CA ASP A 846 10.60 -41.43 -31.24
C ASP A 846 9.90 -42.69 -30.69
N LEU A 847 8.57 -42.64 -30.57
CA LEU A 847 7.72 -43.76 -30.15
C LEU A 847 7.21 -44.59 -31.33
N ALA A 848 7.41 -44.14 -32.57
CA ALA A 848 6.97 -44.86 -33.76
C ALA A 848 7.96 -45.99 -34.08
N THR A 849 7.44 -47.21 -34.23
CA THR A 849 8.22 -48.40 -34.65
C THR A 849 7.86 -48.82 -36.06
N LYS A 850 8.61 -49.77 -36.64
CA LYS A 850 8.26 -50.38 -37.93
C LYS A 850 6.83 -50.95 -37.91
N GLU A 851 6.12 -50.80 -39.01
CA GLU A 851 4.67 -51.07 -39.20
C GLU A 851 3.71 -50.10 -38.48
N SER A 852 4.19 -49.16 -37.66
CA SER A 852 3.33 -48.13 -37.06
C SER A 852 2.69 -47.24 -38.14
N THR A 853 1.46 -46.79 -37.90
CA THR A 853 0.83 -45.74 -38.70
C THR A 853 0.90 -44.42 -37.93
N VAL A 854 1.35 -43.35 -38.57
CA VAL A 854 1.51 -42.04 -37.95
C VAL A 854 0.79 -40.95 -38.74
N ALA A 855 0.24 -39.96 -38.03
CA ALA A 855 -0.32 -38.76 -38.65
C ALA A 855 0.75 -37.66 -38.70
N VAL A 856 0.93 -37.11 -39.90
CA VAL A 856 1.88 -36.06 -40.23
C VAL A 856 1.08 -34.80 -40.55
N ALA A 857 1.43 -33.65 -39.95
CA ALA A 857 0.75 -32.40 -40.24
C ALA A 857 0.91 -32.02 -41.73
N ALA A 858 -0.19 -31.67 -42.39
CA ALA A 858 -0.18 -31.21 -43.78
C ALA A 858 0.02 -29.69 -43.83
N GLU A 859 1.17 -29.24 -43.34
CA GLU A 859 1.55 -27.82 -43.37
C GLU A 859 1.62 -27.35 -44.84
N ASP A 860 0.97 -26.21 -45.12
CA ASP A 860 0.76 -25.58 -46.44
C ASP A 860 -0.16 -26.27 -47.49
N ASP A 861 -0.86 -27.38 -47.19
CA ASP A 861 -1.93 -27.91 -48.09
C ASP A 861 -3.33 -27.41 -47.69
N SER A 862 -4.07 -26.85 -48.66
CA SER A 862 -5.43 -26.34 -48.45
C SER A 862 -6.55 -27.39 -48.55
N HIS A 863 -6.22 -28.66 -48.83
CA HIS A 863 -7.18 -29.76 -49.01
C HIS A 863 -7.05 -30.89 -47.96
N TYR A 864 -6.00 -30.84 -47.14
CA TYR A 864 -5.68 -31.86 -46.14
C TYR A 864 -5.26 -31.20 -44.84
N ASP A 865 -5.86 -31.63 -43.73
CA ASP A 865 -5.43 -31.23 -42.38
C ASP A 865 -4.20 -32.05 -41.96
N TYR A 866 -4.14 -33.32 -42.38
CA TYR A 866 -3.05 -34.24 -42.13
C TYR A 866 -2.92 -35.32 -43.21
N TYR A 867 -1.71 -35.84 -43.34
CA TYR A 867 -1.39 -37.06 -44.08
C TYR A 867 -1.19 -38.24 -43.11
N LEU A 868 -1.29 -39.47 -43.62
CA LEU A 868 -1.03 -40.69 -42.86
C LEU A 868 0.11 -41.47 -43.51
N LEU A 869 1.12 -41.82 -42.73
CA LEU A 869 2.31 -42.56 -43.18
C LEU A 869 2.39 -43.90 -42.43
N LYS A 870 2.61 -45.00 -43.16
CA LYS A 870 2.94 -46.31 -42.58
C LYS A 870 4.46 -46.47 -42.52
N VAL A 871 5.04 -46.46 -41.32
CA VAL A 871 6.48 -46.49 -41.08
C VAL A 871 7.07 -47.84 -41.50
N THR A 872 8.08 -47.82 -42.38
CA THR A 872 8.83 -49.03 -42.83
C THR A 872 10.24 -49.11 -42.25
N SER A 873 10.76 -47.97 -41.79
CA SER A 873 11.99 -47.82 -41.00
C SER A 873 11.83 -48.36 -39.57
N ASN A 874 12.94 -48.67 -38.89
CA ASN A 874 12.91 -49.15 -37.49
C ASN A 874 12.80 -47.96 -36.51
N GLY A 875 11.77 -47.14 -36.68
CA GLY A 875 11.66 -45.82 -36.05
C GLY A 875 12.55 -44.77 -36.74
N VAL A 876 12.84 -43.67 -36.05
CA VAL A 876 13.68 -42.58 -36.56
C VAL A 876 15.09 -43.09 -36.88
N ILE A 877 15.57 -42.86 -38.10
CA ILE A 877 16.90 -43.26 -38.56
C ILE A 877 17.72 -42.08 -39.07
N SER A 878 19.04 -42.12 -38.85
CA SER A 878 19.98 -41.19 -39.49
C SER A 878 20.40 -41.72 -40.87
N LEU A 879 20.16 -40.92 -41.92
CA LEU A 879 20.44 -41.29 -43.31
C LEU A 879 21.94 -41.56 -43.55
N GLN A 880 22.25 -42.67 -44.24
CA GLN A 880 23.63 -43.05 -44.58
C GLN A 880 24.10 -42.50 -45.94
N GLU A 881 23.17 -42.01 -46.75
CA GLU A 881 23.34 -41.40 -48.06
C GLU A 881 22.18 -40.43 -48.29
N ASN A 882 22.22 -39.60 -49.34
CA ASN A 882 21.12 -38.67 -49.61
C ASN A 882 19.89 -39.43 -50.14
N PHE A 883 18.69 -39.03 -49.70
CA PHE A 883 17.43 -39.65 -50.09
C PHE A 883 16.51 -38.61 -50.76
N GLU A 884 16.06 -38.88 -51.99
CA GLU A 884 15.13 -38.04 -52.73
C GLU A 884 13.69 -38.56 -52.58
N ASP A 885 12.78 -37.73 -52.08
CA ASP A 885 11.39 -38.10 -51.82
C ASP A 885 10.55 -38.13 -53.12
N PRO A 886 9.97 -39.28 -53.53
CA PRO A 886 9.28 -39.45 -54.81
C PRO A 886 7.85 -38.86 -54.85
N TYR A 887 7.50 -38.00 -53.89
CA TYR A 887 6.25 -37.24 -53.83
C TYR A 887 6.50 -35.72 -53.99
N SER A 888 7.46 -35.17 -53.23
CA SER A 888 7.79 -33.74 -53.22
C SER A 888 9.01 -33.35 -54.06
N GLY A 889 9.90 -34.30 -54.39
CA GLY A 889 11.22 -34.01 -54.98
C GLY A 889 12.22 -33.43 -53.99
N SER A 890 11.93 -33.46 -52.69
CA SER A 890 12.83 -32.97 -51.64
C SER A 890 14.01 -33.94 -51.44
N ILE A 891 15.23 -33.41 -51.40
CA ILE A 891 16.45 -34.19 -51.11
C ILE A 891 16.81 -34.05 -49.64
N TYR A 892 16.64 -35.13 -48.88
CA TYR A 892 17.14 -35.28 -47.52
C TYR A 892 18.62 -35.66 -47.55
N SER A 893 19.41 -35.07 -46.66
CA SER A 893 20.87 -35.17 -46.65
C SER A 893 21.41 -36.28 -45.75
N LYS A 894 22.56 -36.86 -46.11
CA LYS A 894 23.30 -37.80 -45.26
C LYS A 894 23.52 -37.22 -43.85
N GLY A 895 23.14 -38.00 -42.84
CA GLY A 895 23.22 -37.64 -41.42
C GLY A 895 21.91 -37.10 -40.83
N GLU A 896 20.95 -36.67 -41.65
CA GLU A 896 19.66 -36.18 -41.17
C GLU A 896 18.81 -37.31 -40.56
N ALA A 897 18.07 -36.97 -39.50
CA ALA A 897 17.14 -37.89 -38.84
C ALA A 897 15.77 -37.83 -39.53
N VAL A 898 15.31 -38.97 -40.05
CA VAL A 898 14.04 -39.10 -40.80
C VAL A 898 13.26 -40.34 -40.38
N LEU A 899 11.95 -40.32 -40.62
CA LEU A 899 11.11 -41.52 -40.69
C LEU A 899 10.85 -41.84 -42.16
N LEU A 900 11.19 -43.07 -42.58
CA LEU A 900 10.82 -43.60 -43.89
C LEU A 900 9.56 -44.47 -43.78
N GLY A 901 8.63 -44.32 -44.72
CA GLY A 901 7.37 -45.04 -44.75
C GLY A 901 6.57 -44.89 -46.05
N ASN A 902 5.42 -45.53 -46.15
CA ASN A 902 4.52 -45.50 -47.31
C ASN A 902 3.30 -44.62 -47.00
N PHE A 903 2.93 -43.67 -47.87
CA PHE A 903 1.76 -42.81 -47.63
C PHE A 903 0.44 -43.54 -47.87
N PHE A 904 -0.56 -43.21 -47.06
CA PHE A 904 -1.96 -43.56 -47.26
C PHE A 904 -2.67 -42.43 -48.05
N LEU A 905 -2.89 -42.63 -49.35
CA LEU A 905 -3.60 -41.70 -50.23
C LEU A 905 -5.12 -41.76 -49.97
N ARG A 906 -5.76 -40.61 -49.78
CA ARG A 906 -7.20 -40.49 -49.46
C ARG A 906 -8.06 -40.80 -50.70
N GLU A 907 -9.01 -41.73 -50.59
CA GLU A 907 -9.94 -42.12 -51.66
C GLU A 907 -11.30 -41.43 -51.56
N ASN A 908 -11.82 -41.24 -50.34
CA ASN A 908 -13.02 -40.43 -50.11
C ASN A 908 -12.89 -39.64 -48.80
N ILE A 909 -13.10 -38.33 -48.88
CA ILE A 909 -13.11 -37.40 -47.74
C ILE A 909 -14.25 -37.75 -46.77
N ILE A 910 -15.45 -38.03 -47.30
CA ILE A 910 -16.67 -38.27 -46.49
C ILE A 910 -16.54 -39.56 -45.66
N ASP A 911 -16.04 -40.64 -46.29
CA ASP A 911 -15.91 -41.95 -45.64
C ASP A 911 -14.65 -42.08 -44.76
N ARG A 912 -13.71 -41.11 -44.83
CA ARG A 912 -12.33 -41.20 -44.27
C ARG A 912 -11.62 -42.49 -44.70
N THR A 913 -11.72 -42.83 -45.99
CA THR A 913 -11.11 -44.03 -46.58
C THR A 913 -9.85 -43.71 -47.36
N TYR A 914 -8.84 -44.58 -47.22
CA TYR A 914 -7.50 -44.40 -47.76
C TYR A 914 -6.96 -45.69 -48.40
N LYS A 915 -6.02 -45.57 -49.34
CA LYS A 915 -5.23 -46.67 -49.92
C LYS A 915 -3.77 -46.44 -49.60
N LEU A 916 -3.05 -47.49 -49.20
CA LEU A 916 -1.59 -47.42 -49.11
C LEU A 916 -1.00 -47.36 -50.53
N ASP A 917 -0.01 -46.50 -50.74
CA ASP A 917 0.77 -46.39 -51.97
C ASP A 917 2.14 -47.05 -51.81
N ASP A 918 2.68 -47.62 -52.88
CA ASP A 918 3.86 -48.50 -52.83
C ASP A 918 5.20 -47.71 -52.79
N LYS A 919 5.17 -46.40 -53.09
CA LYS A 919 6.34 -45.51 -52.96
C LYS A 919 6.68 -45.25 -51.49
N VAL A 920 7.97 -45.29 -51.17
CA VAL A 920 8.50 -44.86 -49.87
C VAL A 920 8.75 -43.34 -49.89
N ALA A 921 8.19 -42.63 -48.92
CA ALA A 921 8.48 -41.24 -48.60
C ALA A 921 9.40 -41.12 -47.37
N GLY A 922 10.04 -39.96 -47.25
CA GLY A 922 10.71 -39.52 -46.02
C GLY A 922 9.96 -38.36 -45.39
N VAL A 923 9.87 -38.34 -44.05
CA VAL A 923 9.34 -37.21 -43.27
C VAL A 923 10.26 -36.89 -42.08
N PHE A 924 10.34 -35.62 -41.69
CA PHE A 924 11.09 -35.20 -40.50
C PHE A 924 10.34 -35.60 -39.20
N PRO A 925 11.04 -36.09 -38.15
CA PRO A 925 10.43 -36.52 -36.89
C PRO A 925 9.50 -35.48 -36.25
N GLY A 926 9.86 -34.19 -36.30
CA GLY A 926 9.05 -33.10 -35.73
C GLY A 926 7.72 -32.81 -36.43
N THR A 927 7.47 -33.39 -37.62
CA THR A 927 6.19 -33.27 -38.36
C THR A 927 5.15 -34.31 -37.94
N VAL A 928 5.57 -35.35 -37.21
CA VAL A 928 4.67 -36.37 -36.66
C VAL A 928 3.93 -35.81 -35.44
N ARG A 929 2.60 -35.74 -35.53
CA ARG A 929 1.74 -35.21 -34.46
C ARG A 929 1.06 -36.32 -33.64
N TYR A 930 0.79 -37.48 -34.25
CA TYR A 930 0.05 -38.58 -33.62
C TYR A 930 0.52 -39.96 -34.11
N ILE A 931 0.44 -40.99 -33.25
CA ILE A 931 0.57 -42.40 -33.64
C ILE A 931 -0.82 -43.03 -33.64
N CYS A 932 -1.27 -43.51 -34.79
CA CYS A 932 -2.56 -44.17 -34.94
C CYS A 932 -2.51 -45.62 -34.45
N GLY A 933 -3.66 -46.10 -33.99
CA GLY A 933 -3.91 -47.52 -33.77
C GLY A 933 -4.00 -48.32 -35.08
N PRO A 934 -4.22 -49.65 -34.99
CA PRO A 934 -4.25 -50.51 -36.16
C PRO A 934 -5.43 -50.22 -37.10
N LEU A 935 -5.18 -49.52 -38.21
CA LEU A 935 -6.22 -49.20 -39.20
C LEU A 935 -6.79 -50.47 -39.83
N VAL A 936 -8.11 -50.68 -39.67
CA VAL A 936 -8.80 -51.87 -40.18
C VAL A 936 -8.92 -51.82 -41.70
N SER A 937 -8.35 -52.84 -42.37
CA SER A 937 -8.47 -52.98 -43.83
C SER A 937 -9.80 -53.64 -44.23
N LYS A 938 -10.47 -53.06 -45.23
CA LYS A 938 -11.68 -53.57 -45.89
C LYS A 938 -11.35 -53.79 -47.37
N ARG A 939 -11.78 -54.92 -47.94
CA ARG A 939 -11.57 -55.21 -49.38
C ARG A 939 -12.69 -54.60 -50.22
N ARG A 940 -12.35 -53.77 -51.22
CA ARG A 940 -13.30 -53.22 -52.21
C ARG A 940 -12.67 -53.37 -53.60
N ARG A 941 -13.38 -54.00 -54.54
CA ARG A 941 -12.89 -54.27 -55.92
C ARG A 941 -11.44 -54.84 -55.93
N ALA A 942 -11.22 -55.89 -55.15
CA ALA A 942 -9.94 -56.61 -54.99
C ALA A 942 -8.73 -55.83 -54.44
N ARG A 943 -8.84 -54.53 -54.07
CA ARG A 943 -7.78 -53.79 -53.38
C ARG A 943 -8.12 -53.56 -51.88
N PRO A 944 -7.10 -53.47 -51.00
CA PRO A 944 -7.32 -53.07 -49.61
C PRO A 944 -7.58 -51.57 -49.51
N ILE A 945 -8.56 -51.19 -48.69
CA ILE A 945 -8.86 -49.82 -48.27
C ILE A 945 -8.82 -49.79 -46.75
N TYR A 946 -8.20 -48.76 -46.19
CA TYR A 946 -8.10 -48.52 -44.76
C TYR A 946 -9.07 -47.39 -44.37
N GLN A 947 -9.69 -47.47 -43.20
CA GLN A 947 -10.63 -46.45 -42.74
C GLN A 947 -10.26 -45.96 -41.33
N VAL A 948 -10.23 -44.64 -41.15
CA VAL A 948 -9.94 -44.02 -39.85
C VAL A 948 -11.24 -43.90 -39.03
N PRO A 949 -11.30 -44.43 -37.79
CA PRO A 949 -12.40 -44.21 -36.85
C PRO A 949 -12.70 -42.72 -36.66
N LEU A 950 -13.94 -42.37 -36.28
CA LEU A 950 -14.30 -40.96 -36.05
C LEU A 950 -13.54 -40.40 -34.84
N ASP A 951 -13.59 -41.11 -33.72
CA ASP A 951 -12.98 -40.76 -32.45
C ASP A 951 -11.46 -40.57 -32.57
N GLU A 952 -10.81 -41.36 -33.44
CA GLU A 952 -9.38 -41.28 -33.73
C GLU A 952 -9.05 -40.13 -34.69
N HIS A 953 -9.90 -39.86 -35.67
CA HIS A 953 -9.79 -38.66 -36.51
C HIS A 953 -9.92 -37.37 -35.69
N GLU A 954 -10.85 -37.31 -34.74
CA GLU A 954 -10.99 -36.17 -33.82
C GLU A 954 -9.76 -36.03 -32.89
N GLN A 955 -9.16 -37.13 -32.43
CA GLN A 955 -7.92 -37.11 -31.66
C GLN A 955 -6.70 -36.64 -32.49
N ILE A 956 -6.61 -37.06 -33.75
CA ILE A 956 -5.60 -36.54 -34.69
C ILE A 956 -5.78 -35.03 -34.85
N LEU A 957 -6.99 -34.55 -35.19
CA LEU A 957 -7.28 -33.11 -35.36
C LEU A 957 -7.02 -32.28 -34.08
N ALA A 958 -7.12 -32.89 -32.90
CA ALA A 958 -6.77 -32.24 -31.63
C ALA A 958 -5.27 -32.28 -31.28
N SER A 959 -4.44 -32.90 -32.12
CA SER A 959 -2.97 -33.00 -31.97
C SER A 959 -2.17 -32.17 -32.99
N LEU A 960 -2.85 -31.63 -34.02
CA LEU A 960 -2.33 -30.70 -35.02
C LEU A 960 -2.18 -29.29 -34.42
#